data_AF-A0A7S2SBL1-F1
#
_entry.id   AF-A0A7S2SBL1-F1
#
_cell.length_a   1.000
_cell.length_b   1.000
_cell.length_c   1.000
_cell.angle_alpha   90.00
_cell.angle_beta   90.00
_cell.angle_gamma   90.00
#
_symmetry.space_group_name_H-M   'P 1'
#
loop_
_entity.id
_entity.type
_entity.pdbx_description
1 polymer ?
#
loop_
_entity_poly.entity_id
_entity_poly.type
_entity_poly.pdbx_seq_one_letter_code
_entity_poly.pdbx_strand_id
1 'polypeptide(L)'
;MSSQARDTGDAATSEQVVELRDKLSTMQRGLQQATQTAEEEVLRARRQAGKLKVERDKLRDEAAKLDDRIAELEAEKATMQEALGEARKETDRQRNRADRVIRQYSASKQPSSAGSPGGVGSPAEDRAGSSRADLARLRREVDILKSENQALRSELRKGKSRGEEDYEDEEFEPSSPSPGGGGGGAEDRPGRYGYQGGTGVLGRAGDPGAKPAAEGRDHRKEWERARATERKINKLKDQCNQQAKDLEDASAENEKLRHKVETLLKQKTDAEKRLQARMRENAGLRQGGEAGQSELEDIRRELSKAQEELGRLRREEKVLPSHLEVLTAERDHATDEADSLKARVKKLESRLKSANSQGEDASRYPGRGRSLRESEDNFLKLESLRDEADALVREKKTLQLQILRYESSTLELQFDLNLRDQEVERLRRRVKELEASYDAVSTGGGGGAKASRAPGERFKRERDLESVVEGLQKVVNQLKRENERLKSGGADQTKLSAAERRARDAKSEATGLREELVSLRGRAATAEDSMSKLAQRNEQVSQLKRTIRQKDEEIQAHTRRVKQVGSQVISLEEELAQARKRVSELESQVDSIRAGAGSGPGRGDGKDRASLAQAQHEIDRLKQQLRRQGQATGGADTGPLQGRVNELSADLEDARREIQRLEDRARASERRTSSLSDADVGELTRLRDENAKLKQELSAFDLDFFEEIEDLKYKYAEAVKKLRQFEAASDGGGGGLRG
;
A
#
# COMPACT_ATOMS: atom_id res chain seq x y z
N MET A 1 63.42 86.46 -9.01
CA MET A 1 63.42 85.00 -8.74
C MET A 1 62.42 84.53 -7.67
N SER A 2 61.66 85.40 -6.97
CA SER A 2 60.70 84.93 -5.95
C SER A 2 59.27 84.65 -6.45
N SER A 3 58.91 85.02 -7.69
CA SER A 3 57.58 84.76 -8.27
C SER A 3 57.45 83.36 -8.88
N GLN A 4 58.48 82.87 -9.59
CA GLN A 4 58.46 81.55 -10.25
C GLN A 4 58.32 80.34 -9.30
N ALA A 5 58.52 80.53 -7.99
CA ALA A 5 58.34 79.48 -6.98
C ALA A 5 56.92 79.41 -6.40
N ARG A 6 56.01 80.34 -6.76
CA ARG A 6 54.59 80.30 -6.34
C ARG A 6 53.71 79.62 -7.39
N ASP A 7 53.92 79.91 -8.67
CA ASP A 7 53.13 79.31 -9.76
C ASP A 7 53.20 77.77 -9.82
N THR A 8 54.31 77.17 -9.35
CA THR A 8 54.46 75.70 -9.32
C THR A 8 53.66 75.02 -8.20
N GLY A 9 53.34 75.74 -7.11
CA GLY A 9 52.51 75.22 -6.01
C GLY A 9 51.02 75.18 -6.38
N ASP A 10 50.52 76.23 -7.03
CA ASP A 10 49.14 76.30 -7.49
C ASP A 10 48.85 75.29 -8.62
N ALA A 11 49.83 74.99 -9.48
CA ALA A 11 49.72 73.93 -10.48
C ALA A 11 49.56 72.54 -9.85
N ALA A 12 50.40 72.18 -8.87
CA ALA A 12 50.36 70.87 -8.22
C ALA A 12 49.08 70.65 -7.38
N THR A 13 48.59 71.70 -6.72
CA THR A 13 47.31 71.63 -5.97
C THR A 13 46.10 71.57 -6.91
N SER A 14 46.13 72.27 -8.04
CA SER A 14 45.10 72.16 -9.09
C SER A 14 44.99 70.73 -9.64
N GLU A 15 46.13 70.09 -9.92
CA GLU A 15 46.18 68.71 -10.43
C GLU A 15 45.60 67.69 -9.42
N GLN A 16 45.92 67.83 -8.13
CA GLN A 16 45.31 67.03 -7.06
C GLN A 16 43.80 67.24 -6.94
N VAL A 17 43.29 68.46 -7.13
CA VAL A 17 41.85 68.76 -7.10
C VAL A 17 41.13 68.14 -8.30
N VAL A 18 41.76 68.09 -9.47
CA VAL A 18 41.23 67.37 -10.65
C VAL A 18 41.18 65.85 -10.37
N GLU A 19 42.27 65.26 -9.88
CA GLU A 19 42.33 63.83 -9.58
C GLU A 19 41.29 63.41 -8.52
N LEU A 20 41.07 64.24 -7.49
CA LEU A 20 40.02 64.03 -6.49
C LEU A 20 38.61 64.15 -7.07
N ARG A 21 38.37 65.06 -8.03
CA ARG A 21 37.08 65.14 -8.75
C ARG A 21 36.82 63.92 -9.61
N ASP A 22 37.84 63.39 -10.28
CA ASP A 22 37.70 62.16 -11.09
C ASP A 22 37.49 60.91 -10.22
N LYS A 23 38.16 60.83 -9.06
CA LYS A 23 37.89 59.81 -8.03
C LYS A 23 36.47 59.91 -7.48
N LEU A 24 35.98 61.12 -7.21
CA LEU A 24 34.60 61.34 -6.77
C LEU A 24 33.58 60.96 -7.86
N SER A 25 33.83 61.34 -9.11
CA SER A 25 33.00 61.02 -10.28
C SER A 25 32.93 59.51 -10.59
N THR A 26 34.05 58.80 -10.43
CA THR A 26 34.10 57.33 -10.59
C THR A 26 33.40 56.63 -9.43
N MET A 27 33.60 57.06 -8.18
CA MET A 27 32.82 56.57 -7.03
C MET A 27 31.32 56.80 -7.19
N GLN A 28 30.91 58.00 -7.63
CA GLN A 28 29.49 58.34 -7.82
C GLN A 28 28.83 57.50 -8.91
N ARG A 29 29.53 57.24 -10.02
CA ARG A 29 29.06 56.31 -11.06
C ARG A 29 29.01 54.86 -10.57
N GLY A 30 30.00 54.41 -9.80
CA GLY A 30 30.00 53.08 -9.18
C GLY A 30 28.83 52.89 -8.22
N LEU A 31 28.53 53.91 -7.40
CA LEU A 31 27.37 53.90 -6.50
C LEU A 31 26.05 53.86 -7.27
N GLN A 32 25.90 54.66 -8.34
CA GLN A 32 24.72 54.64 -9.21
C GLN A 32 24.51 53.27 -9.87
N GLN A 33 25.58 52.66 -10.39
CA GLN A 33 25.52 51.32 -10.98
C GLN A 33 25.14 50.26 -9.94
N ALA A 34 25.71 50.34 -8.73
CA ALA A 34 25.36 49.45 -7.63
C ALA A 34 23.88 49.58 -7.22
N THR A 35 23.35 50.80 -7.15
CA THR A 35 21.91 51.02 -6.88
C THR A 35 21.02 50.47 -7.99
N GLN A 36 21.39 50.64 -9.25
CA GLN A 36 20.64 50.06 -10.38
C GLN A 36 20.62 48.52 -10.32
N THR A 37 21.77 47.88 -10.05
CA THR A 37 21.81 46.41 -9.90
C THR A 37 20.97 45.92 -8.72
N ALA A 38 20.95 46.65 -7.60
CA ALA A 38 20.12 46.30 -6.45
C ALA A 38 18.61 46.44 -6.76
N GLU A 39 18.21 47.49 -7.49
CA GLU A 39 16.83 47.68 -7.94
C GLU A 39 16.39 46.56 -8.91
N GLU A 40 17.25 46.15 -9.85
CA GLU A 40 16.99 45.02 -10.75
C GLU A 40 16.85 43.69 -10.00
N GLU A 41 17.71 43.43 -9.00
CA GLU A 41 17.61 42.23 -8.15
C GLU A 41 16.31 42.23 -7.32
N VAL A 42 15.93 43.37 -6.72
CA VAL A 42 14.64 43.51 -6.02
C VAL A 42 13.45 43.31 -6.95
N LEU A 43 13.51 43.79 -8.20
CA LEU A 43 12.48 43.53 -9.21
C LEU A 43 12.43 42.05 -9.63
N ARG A 44 13.58 41.37 -9.77
CA ARG A 44 13.66 39.92 -10.00
C ARG A 44 13.04 39.13 -8.85
N ALA A 45 13.41 39.45 -7.61
CA ALA A 45 12.88 38.82 -6.42
C ALA A 45 11.36 39.02 -6.29
N ARG A 46 10.85 40.23 -6.57
CA ARG A 46 9.40 40.49 -6.62
C ARG A 46 8.68 39.67 -7.70
N ARG A 47 9.28 39.50 -8.89
CA ARG A 47 8.73 38.65 -9.96
C ARG A 47 8.72 37.17 -9.57
N GLN A 48 9.78 36.66 -8.92
CA GLN A 48 9.84 35.29 -8.40
C GLN A 48 8.81 35.06 -7.28
N ALA A 49 8.70 35.98 -6.32
CA ALA A 49 7.68 35.93 -5.26
C ALA A 49 6.26 35.94 -5.84
N GLY A 50 6.02 36.70 -6.93
CA GLY A 50 4.76 36.68 -7.67
C GLY A 50 4.46 35.31 -8.30
N LYS A 51 5.45 34.67 -8.94
CA LYS A 51 5.30 33.30 -9.49
C LYS A 51 5.00 32.28 -8.40
N LEU A 52 5.79 32.26 -7.33
CA LEU A 52 5.62 31.35 -6.20
C LEU A 52 4.26 31.54 -5.49
N LYS A 53 3.76 32.78 -5.44
CA LYS A 53 2.39 33.04 -4.93
C LYS A 53 1.33 32.38 -5.82
N VAL A 54 1.41 32.55 -7.14
CA VAL A 54 0.46 31.94 -8.09
C VAL A 54 0.52 30.41 -8.02
N GLU A 55 1.72 29.82 -7.91
CA GLU A 55 1.90 28.37 -7.76
C GLU A 55 1.32 27.85 -6.44
N ARG A 56 1.58 28.53 -5.32
CA ARG A 56 0.97 28.22 -4.01
C ARG A 56 -0.55 28.32 -4.06
N ASP A 57 -1.10 29.34 -4.72
CA ASP A 57 -2.53 29.54 -4.82
C ASP A 57 -3.17 28.42 -5.69
N LYS A 58 -2.52 28.00 -6.79
CA LYS A 58 -2.92 26.80 -7.57
C LYS A 58 -2.89 25.50 -6.75
N LEU A 59 -1.80 25.25 -6.03
CA LEU A 59 -1.68 24.05 -5.18
C LEU A 59 -2.75 24.02 -4.07
N ARG A 60 -3.19 25.20 -3.61
CA ARG A 60 -4.31 25.31 -2.67
C ARG A 60 -5.66 24.98 -3.31
N ASP A 61 -5.88 25.43 -4.55
CA ASP A 61 -7.09 25.08 -5.31
C ASP A 61 -7.11 23.58 -5.68
N GLU A 62 -5.96 22.98 -5.96
CA GLU A 62 -5.82 21.54 -6.18
C GLU A 62 -6.06 20.73 -4.89
N ALA A 63 -5.54 21.18 -3.74
CA ALA A 63 -5.84 20.58 -2.45
C ALA A 63 -7.33 20.61 -2.12
N ALA A 64 -7.99 21.76 -2.31
CA ALA A 64 -9.44 21.89 -2.08
C ALA A 64 -10.27 20.92 -2.94
N LYS A 65 -9.90 20.73 -4.23
CA LYS A 65 -10.56 19.73 -5.10
C LYS A 65 -10.34 18.29 -4.65
N LEU A 66 -9.18 18.00 -4.05
CA LEU A 66 -8.91 16.67 -3.48
C LEU A 66 -9.72 16.45 -2.19
N ASP A 67 -9.85 17.47 -1.34
CA ASP A 67 -10.70 17.42 -0.15
C ASP A 67 -12.19 17.21 -0.54
N ASP A 68 -12.69 17.95 -1.53
CA ASP A 68 -14.04 17.76 -2.10
C ASP A 68 -14.22 16.32 -2.63
N ARG A 69 -13.26 15.80 -3.38
CA ARG A 69 -13.32 14.43 -3.92
C ARG A 69 -13.22 13.35 -2.83
N ILE A 70 -12.49 13.60 -1.75
CA ILE A 70 -12.47 12.72 -0.58
C ILE A 70 -13.86 12.71 0.08
N ALA A 71 -14.50 13.87 0.26
CA ALA A 71 -15.84 13.97 0.83
C ALA A 71 -16.90 13.24 -0.03
N GLU A 72 -16.81 13.33 -1.37
CA GLU A 72 -17.64 12.54 -2.28
C GLU A 72 -17.45 11.02 -2.07
N LEU A 73 -16.21 10.55 -2.04
CA LEU A 73 -15.89 9.13 -1.85
C LEU A 73 -16.28 8.62 -0.44
N GLU A 74 -16.23 9.47 0.58
CA GLU A 74 -16.74 9.15 1.92
C GLU A 74 -18.28 9.03 1.95
N ALA A 75 -18.99 9.87 1.20
CA ALA A 75 -20.44 9.77 1.03
C ALA A 75 -20.84 8.51 0.21
N GLU A 76 -20.14 8.21 -0.88
CA GLU A 76 -20.32 6.95 -1.63
C GLU A 76 -20.05 5.72 -0.74
N LYS A 77 -18.99 5.75 0.07
CA LYS A 77 -18.70 4.69 1.05
C LYS A 77 -19.80 4.56 2.11
N ALA A 78 -20.36 5.66 2.61
CA ALA A 78 -21.45 5.63 3.58
C ALA A 78 -22.71 4.99 2.99
N THR A 79 -23.15 5.40 1.80
CA THR A 79 -24.32 4.81 1.12
C THR A 79 -24.12 3.33 0.79
N MET A 80 -22.92 2.91 0.37
CA MET A 80 -22.57 1.49 0.19
C MET A 80 -22.60 0.70 1.51
N GLN A 81 -22.18 1.29 2.63
CA GLN A 81 -22.28 0.66 3.95
C GLN A 81 -23.72 0.52 4.44
N GLU A 82 -24.58 1.51 4.18
CA GLU A 82 -26.01 1.42 4.45
C GLU A 82 -26.66 0.30 3.62
N ALA A 83 -26.41 0.25 2.30
CA ALA A 83 -26.90 -0.80 1.42
C ALA A 83 -26.45 -2.21 1.85
N LEU A 84 -25.19 -2.37 2.27
CA LEU A 84 -24.71 -3.63 2.87
C LEU A 84 -25.40 -3.95 4.21
N GLY A 85 -25.70 -2.94 5.02
CA GLY A 85 -26.47 -3.08 6.25
C GLY A 85 -27.91 -3.54 6.01
N GLU A 86 -28.58 -3.00 4.99
CA GLU A 86 -29.91 -3.43 4.57
C GLU A 86 -29.92 -4.84 3.98
N ALA A 87 -28.96 -5.16 3.11
CA ALA A 87 -28.79 -6.50 2.56
C ALA A 87 -28.59 -7.55 3.67
N ARG A 88 -27.77 -7.25 4.69
CA ARG A 88 -27.62 -8.11 5.89
C ARG A 88 -28.94 -8.29 6.64
N LYS A 89 -29.64 -7.20 6.97
CA LYS A 89 -30.97 -7.24 7.63
C LYS A 89 -31.96 -8.09 6.83
N GLU A 90 -31.95 -8.04 5.49
CA GLU A 90 -32.82 -8.87 4.66
C GLU A 90 -32.40 -10.34 4.66
N THR A 91 -31.10 -10.66 4.61
CA THR A 91 -30.65 -12.06 4.78
C THR A 91 -31.04 -12.64 6.15
N ASP A 92 -30.99 -11.85 7.22
CA ASP A 92 -31.44 -12.27 8.55
C ASP A 92 -32.97 -12.44 8.60
N ARG A 93 -33.75 -11.58 7.93
CA ARG A 93 -35.21 -11.79 7.79
C ARG A 93 -35.50 -13.09 7.04
N GLN A 94 -34.79 -13.38 5.95
CA GLN A 94 -34.94 -14.62 5.18
C GLN A 94 -34.57 -15.85 6.02
N ARG A 95 -33.47 -15.78 6.77
CA ARG A 95 -33.07 -16.84 7.72
C ARG A 95 -34.13 -17.07 8.80
N ASN A 96 -34.65 -16.01 9.42
CA ASN A 96 -35.72 -16.11 10.41
C ASN A 96 -37.04 -16.65 9.83
N ARG A 97 -37.36 -16.37 8.56
CA ARG A 97 -38.49 -17.00 7.85
C ARG A 97 -38.23 -18.50 7.66
N ALA A 98 -37.04 -18.90 7.19
CA ALA A 98 -36.66 -20.29 7.02
C ALA A 98 -36.72 -21.08 8.35
N ASP A 99 -36.14 -20.53 9.43
CA ASP A 99 -36.19 -21.14 10.76
C ASP A 99 -37.62 -21.28 11.29
N ARG A 100 -38.52 -20.33 11.00
CA ARG A 100 -39.94 -20.43 11.34
C ARG A 100 -40.63 -21.59 10.60
N VAL A 101 -40.37 -21.74 9.30
CA VAL A 101 -40.89 -22.86 8.49
C VAL A 101 -40.34 -24.20 8.99
N ILE A 102 -39.05 -24.27 9.34
CA ILE A 102 -38.43 -25.48 9.91
C ILE A 102 -39.08 -25.84 11.25
N ARG A 103 -39.34 -24.86 12.14
CA ARG A 103 -40.06 -25.09 13.41
C ARG A 103 -41.50 -25.54 13.21
N GLN A 104 -42.23 -24.97 12.25
CA GLN A 104 -43.59 -25.42 11.92
C GLN A 104 -43.60 -26.85 11.37
N TYR A 105 -42.64 -27.19 10.50
CA TYR A 105 -42.51 -28.54 9.94
C TYR A 105 -42.06 -29.57 10.98
N SER A 106 -41.17 -29.23 11.91
CA SER A 106 -40.78 -30.14 12.99
C SER A 106 -41.88 -30.33 14.03
N ALA A 107 -42.62 -29.26 14.37
CA ALA A 107 -43.79 -29.36 15.25
C ALA A 107 -44.91 -30.23 14.66
N SER A 108 -45.18 -30.13 13.36
CA SER A 108 -46.18 -30.99 12.69
C SER A 108 -45.73 -32.45 12.51
N LYS A 109 -44.43 -32.73 12.70
CA LYS A 109 -43.82 -34.04 12.49
C LYS A 109 -43.46 -34.78 13.78
N GLN A 110 -43.62 -34.16 14.96
CA GLN A 110 -43.59 -34.93 16.22
C GLN A 110 -44.88 -35.77 16.32
N PRO A 111 -44.80 -37.12 16.32
CA PRO A 111 -45.95 -37.94 16.63
C PRO A 111 -46.34 -37.71 18.08
N SER A 112 -47.62 -37.48 18.35
CA SER A 112 -48.16 -37.32 19.70
C SER A 112 -48.16 -38.67 20.45
N SER A 113 -46.98 -39.13 20.88
CA SER A 113 -46.79 -40.38 21.63
C SER A 113 -46.72 -40.14 23.14
N ALA A 114 -47.79 -39.57 23.70
CA ALA A 114 -48.10 -39.62 25.13
C ALA A 114 -49.53 -40.15 25.24
N GLY A 115 -49.69 -41.34 25.83
CA GLY A 115 -50.87 -42.18 25.60
C GLY A 115 -52.08 -41.87 26.48
N SER A 116 -53.24 -42.37 26.04
CA SER A 116 -54.36 -42.73 26.92
C SER A 116 -55.10 -43.93 26.32
N PRO A 117 -55.15 -45.09 27.00
CA PRO A 117 -55.86 -46.27 26.51
C PRO A 117 -57.30 -46.29 27.02
N GLY A 118 -58.28 -46.06 26.12
CA GLY A 118 -59.70 -46.20 26.43
C GLY A 118 -60.56 -45.16 25.74
N GLY A 119 -61.20 -45.54 24.62
CA GLY A 119 -62.07 -44.64 23.86
C GLY A 119 -62.57 -45.33 22.59
N VAL A 120 -63.72 -46.00 22.69
CA VAL A 120 -64.33 -46.73 21.58
C VAL A 120 -65.02 -45.77 20.61
N GLY A 121 -64.69 -45.88 19.32
CA GLY A 121 -65.60 -45.59 18.20
C GLY A 121 -65.79 -44.12 17.79
N SER A 122 -65.13 -43.70 16.70
CA SER A 122 -65.66 -42.79 15.67
C SER A 122 -64.69 -42.69 14.46
N PRO A 123 -65.18 -42.34 13.25
CA PRO A 123 -64.49 -42.65 11.99
C PRO A 123 -63.31 -41.73 11.68
N ALA A 124 -62.27 -42.31 11.07
CA ALA A 124 -60.95 -41.68 10.89
C ALA A 124 -60.57 -41.34 9.44
N GLU A 125 -61.55 -41.24 8.52
CA GLU A 125 -61.26 -41.14 7.08
C GLU A 125 -61.02 -39.71 6.56
N ASP A 126 -61.57 -38.65 7.20
CA ASP A 126 -61.46 -37.28 6.69
C ASP A 126 -60.10 -36.58 6.92
N ARG A 127 -59.28 -37.04 7.87
CA ARG A 127 -58.00 -36.36 8.19
C ARG A 127 -56.92 -36.52 7.10
N ALA A 128 -57.02 -37.52 6.24
CA ALA A 128 -56.10 -37.68 5.11
C ALA A 128 -56.30 -36.60 4.02
N GLY A 129 -57.52 -36.05 3.90
CA GLY A 129 -57.84 -34.99 2.95
C GLY A 129 -57.12 -33.67 3.27
N SER A 130 -57.14 -33.22 4.53
CA SER A 130 -56.50 -31.97 4.95
C SER A 130 -54.99 -31.99 4.67
N SER A 131 -54.28 -33.04 5.11
CA SER A 131 -52.83 -33.15 4.91
C SER A 131 -52.41 -33.07 3.43
N ARG A 132 -53.24 -33.60 2.51
CA ARG A 132 -53.02 -33.51 1.07
C ARG A 132 -53.29 -32.11 0.51
N ALA A 133 -54.31 -31.41 1.03
CA ALA A 133 -54.61 -30.02 0.69
C ALA A 133 -53.51 -29.07 1.21
N ASP A 134 -53.02 -29.28 2.42
CA ASP A 134 -51.92 -28.51 3.03
C ASP A 134 -50.60 -28.73 2.29
N LEU A 135 -50.29 -29.97 1.88
CA LEU A 135 -49.16 -30.27 0.99
C LEU A 135 -49.29 -29.60 -0.39
N ALA A 136 -50.50 -29.53 -0.95
CA ALA A 136 -50.73 -28.83 -2.21
C ALA A 136 -50.57 -27.31 -2.05
N ARG A 137 -51.00 -26.74 -0.92
CA ARG A 137 -50.82 -25.31 -0.60
C ARG A 137 -49.33 -24.96 -0.42
N LEU A 138 -48.60 -25.74 0.38
CA LEU A 138 -47.15 -25.56 0.59
C LEU A 138 -46.35 -25.71 -0.72
N ARG A 139 -46.76 -26.60 -1.64
CA ARG A 139 -46.13 -26.71 -2.96
C ARG A 139 -46.33 -25.44 -3.79
N ARG A 140 -47.56 -24.90 -3.87
CA ARG A 140 -47.81 -23.62 -4.55
C ARG A 140 -47.01 -22.47 -3.94
N GLU A 141 -46.92 -22.41 -2.61
CA GLU A 141 -46.15 -21.38 -1.90
C GLU A 141 -44.64 -21.49 -2.21
N VAL A 142 -44.08 -22.71 -2.25
CA VAL A 142 -42.70 -22.94 -2.70
C VAL A 142 -42.48 -22.55 -4.17
N ASP A 143 -43.44 -22.80 -5.05
CA ASP A 143 -43.31 -22.45 -6.47
C ASP A 143 -43.50 -20.94 -6.72
N ILE A 144 -44.35 -20.26 -5.94
CA ILE A 144 -44.43 -18.78 -5.88
C ILE A 144 -43.07 -18.21 -5.43
N LEU A 145 -42.53 -18.66 -4.29
CA LEU A 145 -41.23 -18.20 -3.77
C LEU A 145 -40.06 -18.47 -4.74
N LYS A 146 -40.12 -19.54 -5.54
CA LYS A 146 -39.15 -19.75 -6.63
C LYS A 146 -39.32 -18.74 -7.76
N SER A 147 -40.56 -18.47 -8.18
CA SER A 147 -40.85 -17.48 -9.23
C SER A 147 -40.44 -16.06 -8.80
N GLU A 148 -40.66 -15.68 -7.53
CA GLU A 148 -40.20 -14.42 -6.95
C GLU A 148 -38.66 -14.36 -6.90
N ASN A 149 -37.98 -15.43 -6.47
CA ASN A 149 -36.51 -15.50 -6.52
C ASN A 149 -35.97 -15.42 -7.96
N GLN A 150 -36.68 -15.98 -8.93
CA GLN A 150 -36.31 -15.91 -10.34
C GLN A 150 -36.55 -14.50 -10.92
N ALA A 151 -37.65 -13.84 -10.53
CA ALA A 151 -37.95 -12.45 -10.86
C ALA A 151 -36.90 -11.51 -10.28
N LEU A 152 -36.62 -11.58 -8.97
CA LEU A 152 -35.57 -10.79 -8.31
C LEU A 152 -34.19 -11.01 -8.93
N ARG A 153 -33.84 -12.25 -9.33
CA ARG A 153 -32.59 -12.53 -10.07
C ARG A 153 -32.59 -11.97 -11.49
N SER A 154 -33.75 -11.80 -12.12
CA SER A 154 -33.87 -11.14 -13.42
C SER A 154 -33.82 -9.62 -13.30
N GLU A 155 -34.39 -9.03 -12.25
CA GLU A 155 -34.25 -7.62 -11.93
C GLU A 155 -32.81 -7.26 -11.54
N LEU A 156 -32.12 -8.11 -10.77
CA LEU A 156 -30.69 -7.92 -10.47
C LEU A 156 -29.78 -8.01 -11.70
N ARG A 157 -30.26 -8.63 -12.79
CA ARG A 157 -29.59 -8.62 -14.10
C ARG A 157 -29.94 -7.36 -14.89
N LYS A 158 -31.22 -6.97 -14.94
CA LYS A 158 -31.67 -5.74 -15.62
C LYS A 158 -31.12 -4.46 -14.97
N GLY A 159 -31.05 -4.41 -13.64
CA GLY A 159 -30.40 -3.32 -12.90
C GLY A 159 -28.89 -3.23 -13.14
N LYS A 160 -28.29 -4.24 -13.79
CA LYS A 160 -26.89 -4.21 -14.23
C LYS A 160 -26.72 -3.83 -15.70
N SER A 161 -27.76 -3.89 -16.54
CA SER A 161 -27.75 -3.37 -17.92
C SER A 161 -28.30 -1.94 -18.03
N ARG A 162 -29.14 -1.50 -17.07
CA ARG A 162 -29.79 -0.18 -17.08
C ARG A 162 -28.85 1.01 -16.72
N GLY A 163 -27.55 0.82 -16.86
CA GLY A 163 -26.54 1.89 -16.80
C GLY A 163 -25.87 2.15 -18.16
N GLU A 164 -26.37 1.51 -19.23
CA GLU A 164 -25.64 1.28 -20.49
C GLU A 164 -26.58 1.38 -21.72
N GLU A 165 -27.74 2.02 -21.57
CA GLU A 165 -28.76 2.19 -22.61
C GLU A 165 -29.17 3.67 -22.69
N ASP A 166 -28.39 4.51 -23.39
CA ASP A 166 -28.78 5.88 -23.79
C ASP A 166 -28.07 6.36 -25.07
N TYR A 167 -27.90 5.46 -26.06
CA TYR A 167 -27.56 5.79 -27.45
C TYR A 167 -28.25 4.80 -28.40
N GLU A 168 -29.41 5.19 -28.93
CA GLU A 168 -30.11 4.47 -30.00
C GLU A 168 -29.60 4.87 -31.40
N ASP A 169 -29.76 3.94 -32.34
CA ASP A 169 -29.90 4.11 -33.80
C ASP A 169 -28.88 4.94 -34.60
N GLU A 170 -28.05 4.24 -35.38
CA GLU A 170 -28.12 4.38 -36.85
C GLU A 170 -28.18 3.00 -37.54
N GLU A 171 -29.07 2.89 -38.54
CA GLU A 171 -29.22 1.71 -39.40
C GLU A 171 -27.99 1.53 -40.31
N PHE A 172 -27.46 0.30 -40.40
CA PHE A 172 -26.53 -0.05 -41.49
C PHE A 172 -26.80 -1.43 -42.08
N GLU A 173 -27.10 -1.48 -43.38
CA GLU A 173 -27.45 -2.70 -44.09
C GLU A 173 -26.25 -3.66 -44.30
N PRO A 174 -26.43 -4.98 -44.16
CA PRO A 174 -25.37 -5.96 -44.42
C PRO A 174 -25.19 -6.21 -45.91
N SER A 175 -24.37 -5.37 -46.57
CA SER A 175 -23.84 -5.67 -47.90
C SER A 175 -22.89 -6.87 -47.86
N SER A 176 -23.19 -7.91 -48.66
CA SER A 176 -22.25 -9.01 -48.92
C SER A 176 -21.01 -8.51 -49.66
N PRO A 177 -19.84 -9.17 -49.51
CA PRO A 177 -19.45 -10.09 -50.58
C PRO A 177 -18.70 -11.36 -50.15
N SER A 178 -18.96 -12.44 -50.88
CA SER A 178 -18.02 -13.57 -51.04
C SER A 178 -16.82 -13.10 -51.89
N PRO A 179 -15.58 -13.61 -51.68
CA PRO A 179 -15.17 -14.75 -52.51
C PRO A 179 -14.12 -15.72 -51.92
N GLY A 180 -14.34 -17.01 -52.19
CA GLY A 180 -13.31 -17.90 -52.79
C GLY A 180 -12.31 -18.63 -51.87
N GLY A 181 -11.87 -19.82 -52.32
CA GLY A 181 -10.52 -20.31 -51.97
C GLY A 181 -10.30 -21.77 -51.55
N GLY A 182 -10.74 -22.75 -52.34
CA GLY A 182 -9.94 -23.94 -52.73
C GLY A 182 -9.29 -24.90 -51.70
N GLY A 183 -9.58 -26.20 -51.86
CA GLY A 183 -8.53 -27.17 -52.23
C GLY A 183 -8.14 -28.32 -51.28
N GLY A 184 -8.46 -29.56 -51.71
CA GLY A 184 -7.45 -30.64 -51.82
C GLY A 184 -7.45 -31.81 -50.82
N GLY A 185 -7.32 -33.05 -51.35
CA GLY A 185 -7.00 -34.30 -50.61
C GLY A 185 -8.21 -35.05 -50.03
N ALA A 186 -8.75 -36.16 -50.52
CA ALA A 186 -8.30 -37.23 -51.44
C ALA A 186 -7.27 -38.22 -50.86
N GLU A 187 -7.75 -39.41 -50.45
CA GLU A 187 -7.11 -40.76 -50.36
C GLU A 187 -8.04 -41.70 -49.53
N ASP A 188 -8.08 -43.04 -49.64
CA ASP A 188 -8.07 -43.92 -50.84
C ASP A 188 -8.65 -45.33 -50.47
N ARG A 189 -9.23 -46.03 -51.47
CA ARG A 189 -9.27 -47.52 -51.62
C ARG A 189 -10.14 -48.47 -50.72
N PRO A 190 -10.42 -49.74 -51.17
CA PRO A 190 -11.84 -50.17 -51.30
C PRO A 190 -12.18 -51.66 -50.99
N GLY A 191 -13.49 -51.96 -51.03
CA GLY A 191 -14.10 -53.08 -51.79
C GLY A 191 -13.89 -54.55 -51.38
N ARG A 192 -15.01 -55.29 -51.22
CA ARG A 192 -15.08 -56.74 -51.55
C ARG A 192 -16.51 -57.22 -51.85
N TYR A 193 -16.69 -57.84 -53.02
CA TYR A 193 -17.89 -58.59 -53.46
C TYR A 193 -17.42 -59.94 -54.05
N GLY A 194 -18.27 -60.99 -54.01
CA GLY A 194 -18.20 -62.07 -55.02
C GLY A 194 -18.31 -63.54 -54.55
N TYR A 195 -19.32 -64.23 -55.13
CA TYR A 195 -19.27 -65.59 -55.76
C TYR A 195 -19.06 -66.88 -54.91
N GLN A 196 -19.35 -68.13 -55.36
CA GLN A 196 -20.40 -68.77 -56.22
C GLN A 196 -20.08 -70.32 -56.36
N GLY A 197 -21.08 -71.20 -56.60
CA GLY A 197 -20.91 -72.64 -57.02
C GLY A 197 -20.70 -73.66 -55.88
N GLY A 198 -20.78 -75.00 -55.99
CA GLY A 198 -21.10 -76.00 -57.05
C GLY A 198 -20.57 -77.41 -56.63
N THR A 199 -20.83 -78.60 -57.22
CA THR A 199 -21.85 -79.13 -58.18
C THR A 199 -21.68 -80.66 -58.40
N GLY A 200 -22.74 -81.49 -58.35
CA GLY A 200 -22.75 -82.90 -58.86
C GLY A 200 -22.49 -84.06 -57.85
N VAL A 201 -22.57 -85.37 -58.19
CA VAL A 201 -23.00 -86.05 -59.45
C VAL A 201 -23.19 -87.60 -59.29
N LEU A 202 -24.20 -88.19 -59.97
CA LEU A 202 -24.41 -89.56 -60.54
C LEU A 202 -24.24 -90.92 -59.77
N GLY A 203 -25.16 -91.86 -60.10
CA GLY A 203 -24.86 -93.29 -60.42
C GLY A 203 -25.56 -94.40 -59.58
N ARG A 204 -25.79 -95.64 -60.08
CA ARG A 204 -26.64 -96.16 -61.21
C ARG A 204 -26.64 -97.71 -61.20
N ALA A 205 -27.84 -98.33 -61.19
CA ALA A 205 -28.21 -99.70 -61.65
C ALA A 205 -27.56 -100.97 -61.03
N GLY A 206 -28.31 -102.09 -61.04
CA GLY A 206 -27.76 -103.44 -60.76
C GLY A 206 -28.77 -104.54 -60.35
N ASP A 207 -29.68 -104.94 -61.24
CA ASP A 207 -30.35 -106.27 -61.19
C ASP A 207 -29.41 -107.31 -61.85
N PRO A 208 -29.27 -108.56 -61.33
CA PRO A 208 -30.10 -109.66 -61.84
C PRO A 208 -30.44 -110.79 -60.83
N GLY A 209 -31.54 -111.51 -61.08
CA GLY A 209 -31.83 -112.78 -60.42
C GLY A 209 -31.13 -114.00 -61.06
N ALA A 210 -30.74 -114.98 -60.25
CA ALA A 210 -30.42 -116.35 -60.68
C ALA A 210 -30.61 -117.37 -59.54
N LYS A 211 -31.16 -118.55 -59.84
CA LYS A 211 -31.31 -119.67 -58.89
C LYS A 211 -30.07 -120.59 -58.93
N PRO A 212 -29.48 -120.99 -57.80
CA PRO A 212 -28.53 -122.11 -57.76
C PRO A 212 -29.22 -123.44 -57.39
N ALA A 213 -28.68 -124.55 -57.90
CA ALA A 213 -29.22 -125.89 -57.71
C ALA A 213 -28.44 -126.71 -56.65
N ALA A 214 -29.19 -127.54 -55.93
CA ALA A 214 -28.83 -128.78 -55.24
C ALA A 214 -27.35 -129.24 -55.11
N GLU A 215 -26.62 -128.73 -54.10
CA GLU A 215 -25.55 -129.47 -53.41
C GLU A 215 -25.73 -129.39 -51.88
N GLY A 216 -26.64 -130.23 -51.36
CA GLY A 216 -27.39 -129.92 -50.14
C GLY A 216 -27.02 -130.64 -48.83
N ARG A 217 -25.78 -131.11 -48.61
CA ARG A 217 -25.42 -131.76 -47.32
C ARG A 217 -24.15 -131.30 -46.60
N ASP A 218 -23.04 -130.98 -47.28
CA ASP A 218 -21.83 -130.51 -46.57
C ASP A 218 -21.76 -128.99 -46.41
N HIS A 219 -22.26 -128.22 -47.38
CA HIS A 219 -22.47 -126.77 -47.22
C HIS A 219 -23.27 -126.39 -45.98
N ARG A 220 -24.18 -127.24 -45.48
CA ARG A 220 -24.92 -126.93 -44.24
C ARG A 220 -24.00 -126.91 -43.01
N LYS A 221 -23.04 -127.83 -42.91
CA LYS A 221 -22.06 -127.86 -41.80
C LYS A 221 -21.07 -126.71 -41.91
N GLU A 222 -20.66 -126.37 -43.13
CA GLU A 222 -19.79 -125.22 -43.40
C GLU A 222 -20.50 -123.91 -43.07
N TRP A 223 -21.78 -123.76 -43.46
CA TRP A 223 -22.61 -122.62 -43.13
C TRP A 223 -22.85 -122.49 -41.62
N GLU A 224 -23.11 -123.60 -40.90
CA GLU A 224 -23.24 -123.58 -39.44
C GLU A 224 -21.93 -123.19 -38.75
N ARG A 225 -20.76 -123.64 -39.25
CA ARG A 225 -19.44 -123.19 -38.77
C ARG A 225 -19.17 -121.71 -39.09
N ALA A 226 -19.45 -121.27 -40.31
CA ALA A 226 -19.29 -119.88 -40.75
C ALA A 226 -20.19 -118.94 -39.94
N ARG A 227 -21.43 -119.35 -39.64
CA ARG A 227 -22.35 -118.59 -38.78
C ARG A 227 -21.90 -118.57 -37.32
N ALA A 228 -21.21 -119.61 -36.84
CA ALA A 228 -20.61 -119.63 -35.51
C ALA A 228 -19.38 -118.71 -35.41
N THR A 229 -18.50 -118.70 -36.43
CA THR A 229 -17.38 -117.75 -36.49
C THR A 229 -17.86 -116.33 -36.69
N GLU A 230 -18.87 -116.08 -37.53
CA GLU A 230 -19.52 -114.79 -37.71
C GLU A 230 -20.13 -114.26 -36.40
N ARG A 231 -20.86 -115.08 -35.64
CA ARG A 231 -21.35 -114.71 -34.30
C ARG A 231 -20.21 -114.37 -33.34
N LYS A 232 -19.09 -115.10 -33.40
CA LYS A 232 -17.91 -114.81 -32.56
C LYS A 232 -17.22 -113.51 -32.99
N ILE A 233 -17.12 -113.25 -34.30
CA ILE A 233 -16.59 -112.01 -34.88
C ILE A 233 -17.49 -110.83 -34.48
N ASN A 234 -18.81 -110.95 -34.59
CA ASN A 234 -19.74 -109.89 -34.21
C ASN A 234 -19.68 -109.64 -32.70
N LYS A 235 -19.66 -110.69 -31.85
CA LYS A 235 -19.45 -110.50 -30.40
C LYS A 235 -18.12 -109.81 -30.07
N LEU A 236 -17.04 -110.12 -30.80
CA LEU A 236 -15.76 -109.43 -30.65
C LEU A 236 -15.82 -107.97 -31.15
N LYS A 237 -16.51 -107.69 -32.26
CA LYS A 237 -16.77 -106.32 -32.73
C LYS A 237 -17.58 -105.52 -31.72
N ASP A 238 -18.64 -106.10 -31.15
CA ASP A 238 -19.46 -105.46 -30.12
C ASP A 238 -18.63 -105.17 -28.86
N GLN A 239 -17.74 -106.09 -28.47
CA GLN A 239 -16.78 -105.86 -27.37
C GLN A 239 -15.77 -104.75 -27.69
N CYS A 240 -15.19 -104.73 -28.90
CA CYS A 240 -14.29 -103.64 -29.33
C CYS A 240 -15.02 -102.29 -29.40
N ASN A 241 -16.27 -102.26 -29.88
CA ASN A 241 -17.09 -101.05 -29.95
C ASN A 241 -17.45 -100.54 -28.55
N GLN A 242 -17.79 -101.44 -27.62
CA GLN A 242 -18.03 -101.07 -26.23
C GLN A 242 -16.75 -100.53 -25.57
N GLN A 243 -15.60 -101.20 -25.75
CA GLN A 243 -14.32 -100.71 -25.25
C GLN A 243 -13.91 -99.36 -25.86
N ALA A 244 -14.17 -99.14 -27.15
CA ALA A 244 -13.94 -97.85 -27.80
C ALA A 244 -14.82 -96.76 -27.19
N LYS A 245 -16.10 -97.05 -26.92
CA LYS A 245 -17.02 -96.12 -26.26
C LYS A 245 -16.60 -95.84 -24.81
N ASP A 246 -16.23 -96.86 -24.04
CA ASP A 246 -15.77 -96.70 -22.65
C ASP A 246 -14.49 -95.83 -22.59
N LEU A 247 -13.60 -95.95 -23.59
CA LEU A 247 -12.43 -95.09 -23.76
C LEU A 247 -12.79 -93.65 -24.19
N GLU A 248 -13.83 -93.47 -25.00
CA GLU A 248 -14.35 -92.15 -25.39
C GLU A 248 -14.96 -91.43 -24.19
N ASP A 249 -15.84 -92.10 -23.43
CA ASP A 249 -16.44 -91.59 -22.20
C ASP A 249 -15.35 -91.25 -21.15
N ALA A 250 -14.35 -92.12 -20.97
CA ALA A 250 -13.21 -91.85 -20.09
C ALA A 250 -12.29 -90.71 -20.57
N SER A 251 -12.14 -90.51 -21.88
CA SER A 251 -11.37 -89.37 -22.41
C SER A 251 -12.12 -88.05 -22.22
N ALA A 252 -13.44 -88.03 -22.45
CA ALA A 252 -14.31 -86.89 -22.17
C ALA A 252 -14.38 -86.55 -20.67
N GLU A 253 -14.32 -87.53 -19.77
CA GLU A 253 -14.18 -87.27 -18.33
C GLU A 253 -12.80 -86.66 -17.99
N ASN A 254 -11.72 -87.17 -18.58
CA ASN A 254 -10.38 -86.60 -18.41
C ASN A 254 -10.30 -85.15 -18.90
N GLU A 255 -10.95 -84.79 -20.01
CA GLU A 255 -11.01 -83.40 -20.48
C GLU A 255 -11.78 -82.49 -19.52
N LYS A 256 -12.92 -82.94 -18.99
CA LYS A 256 -13.68 -82.21 -17.95
C LYS A 256 -12.83 -81.99 -16.69
N LEU A 257 -12.08 -83.01 -16.27
CA LEU A 257 -11.17 -82.89 -15.12
C LEU A 257 -10.00 -81.93 -15.39
N ARG A 258 -9.39 -81.97 -16.58
CA ARG A 258 -8.34 -81.01 -17.00
C ARG A 258 -8.85 -79.57 -16.97
N HIS A 259 -10.03 -79.30 -17.54
CA HIS A 259 -10.63 -77.96 -17.52
C HIS A 259 -10.97 -77.48 -16.10
N LYS A 260 -11.41 -78.39 -15.22
CA LYS A 260 -11.65 -78.11 -13.81
C LYS A 260 -10.35 -77.76 -13.06
N VAL A 261 -9.26 -78.49 -13.31
CA VAL A 261 -7.92 -78.18 -12.75
C VAL A 261 -7.41 -76.83 -13.25
N GLU A 262 -7.55 -76.53 -14.55
CA GLU A 262 -7.16 -75.24 -15.12
C GLU A 262 -7.93 -74.07 -14.48
N THR A 263 -9.24 -74.25 -14.27
CA THR A 263 -10.10 -73.25 -13.62
C THR A 263 -9.68 -73.02 -12.16
N LEU A 264 -9.38 -74.08 -11.41
CA LEU A 264 -8.90 -73.99 -10.03
C LEU A 264 -7.53 -73.31 -9.93
N LEU A 265 -6.63 -73.57 -10.90
CA LEU A 265 -5.32 -72.90 -10.96
C LEU A 265 -5.48 -71.39 -11.21
N LYS A 266 -6.36 -70.98 -12.14
CA LYS A 266 -6.67 -69.55 -12.37
C LYS A 266 -7.20 -68.89 -11.08
N GLN A 267 -8.20 -69.51 -10.44
CA GLN A 267 -8.76 -69.04 -9.16
C GLN A 267 -7.71 -68.92 -8.05
N LYS A 268 -6.78 -69.88 -7.94
CA LYS A 268 -5.64 -69.79 -7.02
C LYS A 268 -4.77 -68.57 -7.30
N THR A 269 -4.33 -68.37 -8.55
CA THR A 269 -3.47 -67.23 -8.89
C THR A 269 -4.13 -65.86 -8.66
N ASP A 270 -5.45 -65.77 -8.84
CA ASP A 270 -6.19 -64.54 -8.54
C ASP A 270 -6.37 -64.30 -7.04
N ALA A 271 -6.52 -65.36 -6.24
CA ALA A 271 -6.51 -65.27 -4.78
C ALA A 271 -5.13 -64.83 -4.25
N GLU A 272 -4.04 -65.35 -4.80
CA GLU A 272 -2.66 -64.96 -4.46
C GLU A 272 -2.38 -63.49 -4.80
N LYS A 273 -2.80 -63.00 -5.98
CA LYS A 273 -2.71 -61.58 -6.35
C LYS A 273 -3.49 -60.68 -5.38
N ARG A 274 -4.72 -61.09 -5.00
CA ARG A 274 -5.54 -60.35 -4.02
C ARG A 274 -4.91 -60.32 -2.62
N LEU A 275 -4.30 -61.42 -2.18
CA LEU A 275 -3.56 -61.49 -0.93
C LEU A 275 -2.35 -60.53 -0.96
N GLN A 276 -1.57 -60.55 -2.04
CA GLN A 276 -0.40 -59.69 -2.20
C GLN A 276 -0.77 -58.19 -2.26
N ALA A 277 -1.89 -57.85 -2.91
CA ALA A 277 -2.44 -56.49 -2.90
C ALA A 277 -2.80 -56.04 -1.47
N ARG A 278 -3.52 -56.87 -0.70
CA ARG A 278 -3.86 -56.59 0.71
C ARG A 278 -2.64 -56.51 1.64
N MET A 279 -1.57 -57.26 1.36
CA MET A 279 -0.32 -57.14 2.11
C MET A 279 0.36 -55.78 1.86
N ARG A 280 0.37 -55.28 0.62
CA ARG A 280 0.87 -53.95 0.28
C ARG A 280 0.02 -52.84 0.90
N GLU A 281 -1.30 -52.98 0.87
CA GLU A 281 -2.26 -52.06 1.50
C GLU A 281 -2.04 -51.98 3.02
N ASN A 282 -1.89 -53.12 3.71
CA ASN A 282 -1.57 -53.14 5.14
C ASN A 282 -0.17 -52.58 5.46
N ALA A 283 0.81 -52.76 4.59
CA ALA A 283 2.14 -52.15 4.75
C ALA A 283 2.07 -50.62 4.64
N GLY A 284 1.31 -50.10 3.66
CA GLY A 284 1.05 -48.66 3.51
C GLY A 284 0.30 -48.07 4.71
N LEU A 285 -0.72 -48.77 5.23
CA LEU A 285 -1.44 -48.35 6.44
C LEU A 285 -0.54 -48.32 7.69
N ARG A 286 0.45 -49.20 7.80
CA ARG A 286 1.44 -49.16 8.90
C ARG A 286 2.37 -47.96 8.79
N GLN A 287 2.86 -47.62 7.60
CA GLN A 287 3.67 -46.40 7.40
C GLN A 287 2.84 -45.11 7.56
N GLY A 288 1.56 -45.11 7.17
CA GLY A 288 0.64 -44.00 7.39
C GLY A 288 0.39 -43.69 8.87
N GLY A 289 0.57 -44.66 9.77
CA GLY A 289 0.47 -44.46 11.22
C GLY A 289 1.57 -43.57 11.80
N GLU A 290 2.80 -43.69 11.31
CA GLU A 290 3.93 -42.84 11.73
C GLU A 290 3.82 -41.44 11.11
N ALA A 291 3.43 -41.35 9.83
CA ALA A 291 3.16 -40.07 9.17
C ALA A 291 2.05 -39.27 9.89
N GLY A 292 0.92 -39.93 10.22
CA GLY A 292 -0.16 -39.30 10.99
C GLY A 292 0.22 -38.92 12.42
N GLN A 293 1.20 -39.60 13.04
CA GLN A 293 1.76 -39.18 14.32
C GLN A 293 2.63 -37.93 14.17
N SER A 294 3.46 -37.83 13.11
CA SER A 294 4.21 -36.61 12.82
C SER A 294 3.29 -35.42 12.55
N GLU A 295 2.26 -35.61 11.72
CA GLU A 295 1.25 -34.58 11.44
C GLU A 295 0.52 -34.11 12.72
N LEU A 296 0.18 -35.04 13.62
CA LEU A 296 -0.41 -34.70 14.92
C LEU A 296 0.57 -33.97 15.86
N GLU A 297 1.87 -34.28 15.82
CA GLU A 297 2.89 -33.53 16.55
C GLU A 297 3.09 -32.13 15.98
N ASP A 298 3.09 -31.98 14.65
CA ASP A 298 3.21 -30.68 13.99
C ASP A 298 1.98 -29.80 14.25
N ILE A 299 0.77 -30.35 14.17
CA ILE A 299 -0.46 -29.64 14.59
C ILE A 299 -0.40 -29.23 16.07
N ARG A 300 0.19 -30.05 16.96
CA ARG A 300 0.40 -29.66 18.37
C ARG A 300 1.43 -28.54 18.53
N ARG A 301 2.52 -28.56 17.75
CA ARG A 301 3.53 -27.48 17.72
C ARG A 301 2.92 -26.18 17.20
N GLU A 302 2.12 -26.23 16.14
CA GLU A 302 1.38 -25.08 15.60
C GLU A 302 0.36 -24.55 16.60
N LEU A 303 -0.40 -25.43 17.26
CA LEU A 303 -1.35 -25.03 18.31
C LEU A 303 -0.66 -24.34 19.49
N SER A 304 0.50 -24.85 19.93
CA SER A 304 1.31 -24.23 20.99
C SER A 304 1.80 -22.84 20.58
N LYS A 305 2.34 -22.69 19.36
CA LYS A 305 2.75 -21.39 18.81
C LYS A 305 1.59 -20.40 18.72
N ALA A 306 0.44 -20.84 18.21
CA ALA A 306 -0.76 -20.01 18.13
C ALA A 306 -1.30 -19.60 19.52
N GLN A 307 -1.15 -20.46 20.53
CA GLN A 307 -1.48 -20.13 21.93
C GLN A 307 -0.49 -19.14 22.54
N GLU A 308 0.81 -19.27 22.25
CA GLU A 308 1.84 -18.31 22.65
C GLU A 308 1.65 -16.94 21.99
N GLU A 309 1.36 -16.90 20.69
CA GLU A 309 1.02 -15.68 19.95
C GLU A 309 -0.25 -15.02 20.49
N LEU A 310 -1.33 -15.78 20.72
CA LEU A 310 -2.52 -15.27 21.42
C LEU A 310 -2.19 -14.73 22.82
N GLY A 311 -1.27 -15.38 23.54
CA GLY A 311 -0.77 -14.92 24.83
C GLY A 311 0.01 -13.60 24.74
N ARG A 312 0.79 -13.41 23.65
CA ARG A 312 1.53 -12.18 23.36
C ARG A 312 0.58 -11.03 22.99
N LEU A 313 -0.32 -11.28 22.03
CA LEU A 313 -1.33 -10.32 21.59
C LEU A 313 -2.23 -9.86 22.75
N ARG A 314 -2.65 -10.76 23.65
CA ARG A 314 -3.40 -10.38 24.87
C ARG A 314 -2.61 -9.57 25.91
N ARG A 315 -1.27 -9.57 25.85
CA ARG A 315 -0.45 -8.68 26.69
C ARG A 315 -0.33 -7.31 26.03
N GLU A 316 -0.14 -7.26 24.71
CA GLU A 316 -0.16 -6.03 23.91
C GLU A 316 -1.52 -5.31 24.03
N GLU A 317 -2.62 -6.03 23.83
CA GLU A 317 -4.03 -5.61 24.04
C GLU A 317 -4.26 -4.97 25.41
N LYS A 318 -3.61 -5.47 26.47
CA LYS A 318 -3.73 -4.92 27.84
C LYS A 318 -2.91 -3.66 28.08
N VAL A 319 -1.86 -3.42 27.31
CA VAL A 319 -0.98 -2.24 27.45
C VAL A 319 -1.50 -1.07 26.61
N LEU A 320 -2.14 -1.35 25.47
CA LEU A 320 -2.72 -0.33 24.58
C LEU A 320 -3.66 0.68 25.29
N PRO A 321 -4.60 0.29 26.17
CA PRO A 321 -5.43 1.23 26.92
C PRO A 321 -4.62 2.17 27.82
N SER A 322 -3.58 1.67 28.50
CA SER A 322 -2.72 2.50 29.35
C SER A 322 -1.88 3.47 28.50
N HIS A 323 -1.45 3.07 27.31
CA HIS A 323 -0.75 3.97 26.40
C HIS A 323 -1.68 5.05 25.82
N LEU A 324 -2.93 4.69 25.49
CA LEU A 324 -3.97 5.65 25.12
C LEU A 324 -4.29 6.64 26.26
N GLU A 325 -4.36 6.20 27.51
CA GLU A 325 -4.54 7.07 28.68
C GLU A 325 -3.38 8.08 28.83
N VAL A 326 -2.12 7.65 28.65
CA VAL A 326 -0.95 8.54 28.71
C VAL A 326 -0.99 9.57 27.58
N LEU A 327 -1.21 9.15 26.33
CA LEU A 327 -1.30 10.07 25.19
C LEU A 327 -2.49 11.03 25.28
N THR A 328 -3.60 10.58 25.87
CA THR A 328 -4.77 11.43 26.18
C THR A 328 -4.40 12.49 27.21
N ALA A 329 -3.67 12.13 28.27
CA ALA A 329 -3.22 13.08 29.28
C ALA A 329 -2.16 14.07 28.73
N GLU A 330 -1.25 13.62 27.86
CA GLU A 330 -0.27 14.49 27.18
C GLU A 330 -0.97 15.48 26.22
N ARG A 331 -1.98 15.02 25.46
CA ARG A 331 -2.84 15.90 24.65
C ARG A 331 -3.54 16.93 25.52
N ASP A 332 -4.17 16.51 26.61
CA ASP A 332 -4.95 17.40 27.48
C ASP A 332 -4.05 18.47 28.11
N HIS A 333 -2.86 18.08 28.59
CA HIS A 333 -1.85 19.02 29.08
C HIS A 333 -1.43 20.03 27.99
N ALA A 334 -1.15 19.58 26.76
CA ALA A 334 -0.81 20.46 25.65
C ALA A 334 -1.96 21.40 25.25
N THR A 335 -3.23 20.97 25.37
CA THR A 335 -4.40 21.83 25.15
C THR A 335 -4.53 22.91 26.22
N ASP A 336 -4.33 22.57 27.50
CA ASP A 336 -4.31 23.53 28.61
C ASP A 336 -3.21 24.58 28.45
N GLU A 337 -1.99 24.15 28.05
CA GLU A 337 -0.89 25.07 27.75
C GLU A 337 -1.24 26.01 26.58
N ALA A 338 -1.78 25.47 25.49
CA ALA A 338 -2.17 26.25 24.31
C ALA A 338 -3.27 27.29 24.61
N ASP A 339 -4.25 26.95 25.45
CA ASP A 339 -5.28 27.89 25.90
C ASP A 339 -4.73 28.92 26.91
N SER A 340 -3.76 28.54 27.76
CA SER A 340 -3.04 29.49 28.63
C SER A 340 -2.25 30.53 27.81
N LEU A 341 -1.58 30.10 26.73
CA LEU A 341 -0.85 30.98 25.82
C LEU A 341 -1.81 31.88 25.02
N LYS A 342 -2.93 31.33 24.54
CA LYS A 342 -4.01 32.09 23.89
C LYS A 342 -4.58 33.17 24.81
N ALA A 343 -4.74 32.89 26.10
CA ALA A 343 -5.14 33.89 27.11
C ALA A 343 -4.04 34.95 27.33
N ARG A 344 -2.75 34.56 27.39
CA ARG A 344 -1.61 35.49 27.47
C ARG A 344 -1.52 36.41 26.25
N VAL A 345 -1.63 35.86 25.04
CA VAL A 345 -1.66 36.63 23.77
C VAL A 345 -2.80 37.63 23.79
N LYS A 346 -4.03 37.22 24.11
CA LYS A 346 -5.19 38.12 24.21
C LYS A 346 -4.97 39.25 25.24
N LYS A 347 -4.29 38.95 26.36
CA LYS A 347 -3.91 39.94 27.36
C LYS A 347 -2.85 40.92 26.82
N LEU A 348 -1.81 40.46 26.13
CA LEU A 348 -0.83 41.34 25.49
C LEU A 348 -1.45 42.20 24.39
N GLU A 349 -2.28 41.63 23.51
CA GLU A 349 -3.04 42.37 22.50
C GLU A 349 -3.90 43.49 23.13
N SER A 350 -4.57 43.23 24.26
CA SER A 350 -5.33 44.27 24.97
C SER A 350 -4.44 45.38 25.55
N ARG A 351 -3.23 45.04 26.06
CA ARG A 351 -2.25 46.01 26.55
C ARG A 351 -1.70 46.86 25.39
N LEU A 352 -1.43 46.22 24.24
CA LEU A 352 -0.90 46.86 23.05
C LEU A 352 -1.95 47.80 22.43
N LYS A 353 -3.22 47.40 22.37
CA LYS A 353 -4.35 48.28 22.00
C LYS A 353 -4.48 49.48 22.96
N SER A 354 -4.41 49.24 24.28
CA SER A 354 -4.50 50.32 25.28
C SER A 354 -3.33 51.31 25.18
N ALA A 355 -2.11 50.81 24.98
CA ALA A 355 -0.92 51.64 24.78
C ALA A 355 -1.00 52.45 23.48
N ASN A 356 -1.51 51.85 22.39
CA ASN A 356 -1.72 52.56 21.12
C ASN A 356 -2.78 53.66 21.25
N SER A 357 -3.91 53.41 21.93
CA SER A 357 -4.93 54.46 22.18
C SER A 357 -4.40 55.61 23.04
N GLN A 358 -3.49 55.35 23.98
CA GLN A 358 -2.82 56.41 24.76
C GLN A 358 -1.85 57.25 23.90
N GLY A 359 -1.30 56.69 22.82
CA GLY A 359 -0.51 57.42 21.82
C GLY A 359 -1.39 58.29 20.92
N GLU A 360 -2.53 57.76 20.46
CA GLU A 360 -3.47 58.50 19.62
C GLU A 360 -4.07 59.72 20.34
N ASP A 361 -4.52 59.58 21.59
CA ASP A 361 -5.01 60.73 22.38
C ASP A 361 -3.93 61.78 22.65
N ALA A 362 -2.65 61.37 22.79
CA ALA A 362 -1.53 62.31 22.91
C ALA A 362 -1.30 63.12 21.63
N SER A 363 -1.57 62.55 20.44
CA SER A 363 -1.51 63.28 19.16
C SER A 363 -2.61 64.35 19.03
N ARG A 364 -3.75 64.15 19.72
CA ARG A 364 -4.92 65.06 19.67
C ARG A 364 -4.74 66.37 20.43
N TYR A 365 -3.76 66.45 21.35
CA TYR A 365 -3.47 67.65 22.14
C TYR A 365 -1.96 68.02 22.09
N PRO A 366 -1.49 68.70 21.03
CA PRO A 366 -0.06 68.99 20.81
C PRO A 366 0.62 69.91 21.84
N GLY A 367 -0.13 70.47 22.81
CA GLY A 367 0.34 71.50 23.75
C GLY A 367 0.91 71.01 25.08
N ARG A 368 0.75 69.72 25.44
CA ARG A 368 1.36 69.14 26.65
C ARG A 368 2.57 68.29 26.26
N GLY A 369 3.74 68.93 26.21
CA GLY A 369 5.00 68.29 25.86
C GLY A 369 5.38 67.15 26.81
N ARG A 370 5.01 65.92 26.43
CA ARG A 370 5.78 64.74 26.85
C ARG A 370 7.16 64.84 26.21
N SER A 371 8.19 64.47 26.95
CA SER A 371 9.55 64.53 26.41
C SER A 371 9.70 63.54 25.24
N LEU A 372 10.50 63.89 24.23
CA LEU A 372 10.87 62.97 23.13
C LEU A 372 11.37 61.62 23.64
N ARG A 373 12.05 61.64 24.80
CA ARG A 373 12.53 60.46 25.52
C ARG A 373 11.41 59.55 26.02
N GLU A 374 10.33 60.11 26.56
CA GLU A 374 9.14 59.33 26.94
C GLU A 374 8.45 58.70 25.71
N SER A 375 8.44 59.36 24.55
CA SER A 375 7.91 58.73 23.32
C SER A 375 8.81 57.61 22.81
N GLU A 376 10.13 57.75 22.91
CA GLU A 376 11.12 56.73 22.52
C GLU A 376 11.07 55.51 23.46
N ASP A 377 11.04 55.72 24.77
CA ASP A 377 10.88 54.66 25.77
C ASP A 377 9.54 53.90 25.59
N ASN A 378 8.45 54.60 25.26
CA ASN A 378 7.16 53.95 24.97
C ASN A 378 7.16 53.21 23.62
N PHE A 379 7.91 53.67 22.61
CA PHE A 379 8.08 52.96 21.35
C PHE A 379 8.85 51.64 21.56
N LEU A 380 9.99 51.67 22.25
CA LEU A 380 10.77 50.47 22.57
C LEU A 380 9.96 49.46 23.42
N LYS A 381 9.09 49.98 24.30
CA LYS A 381 8.15 49.16 25.07
C LYS A 381 7.03 48.55 24.22
N LEU A 382 6.54 49.26 23.20
CA LEU A 382 5.57 48.72 22.25
C LEU A 382 6.19 47.67 21.33
N GLU A 383 7.42 47.88 20.87
CA GLU A 383 8.18 46.96 20.03
C GLU A 383 8.49 45.66 20.78
N SER A 384 9.02 45.74 22.01
CA SER A 384 9.25 44.56 22.86
C SER A 384 7.96 43.79 23.23
N LEU A 385 6.84 44.48 23.49
CA LEU A 385 5.53 43.83 23.69
C LEU A 385 5.00 43.16 22.40
N ARG A 386 5.35 43.68 21.23
CA ARG A 386 4.99 43.09 19.93
C ARG A 386 5.83 41.85 19.64
N ASP A 387 7.13 41.90 19.90
CA ASP A 387 8.02 40.74 19.79
C ASP A 387 7.63 39.61 20.76
N GLU A 388 7.24 39.95 22.00
CA GLU A 388 6.70 38.98 22.98
C GLU A 388 5.40 38.35 22.46
N ALA A 389 4.47 39.15 21.91
CA ALA A 389 3.23 38.63 21.32
C ALA A 389 3.49 37.71 20.12
N ASP A 390 4.38 38.10 19.20
CA ASP A 390 4.77 37.29 18.04
C ASP A 390 5.50 36.00 18.46
N ALA A 391 6.29 36.03 19.54
CA ALA A 391 6.92 34.84 20.11
C ALA A 391 5.88 33.85 20.65
N LEU A 392 4.93 34.31 21.47
CA LEU A 392 3.84 33.48 22.01
C LEU A 392 2.91 32.94 20.90
N VAL A 393 2.71 33.68 19.81
CA VAL A 393 1.96 33.21 18.63
C VAL A 393 2.70 32.09 17.89
N ARG A 394 4.04 32.13 17.82
CA ARG A 394 4.84 31.02 17.27
C ARG A 394 4.78 29.79 18.18
N GLU A 395 4.97 29.97 19.49
CA GLU A 395 4.89 28.90 20.49
C GLU A 395 3.53 28.19 20.47
N LYS A 396 2.42 28.95 20.47
CA LYS A 396 1.07 28.42 20.30
C LYS A 396 0.91 27.57 19.03
N LYS A 397 1.47 27.99 17.89
CA LYS A 397 1.41 27.22 16.64
C LYS A 397 2.19 25.89 16.76
N THR A 398 3.32 25.89 17.45
CA THR A 398 4.08 24.66 17.72
C THR A 398 3.27 23.68 18.55
N LEU A 399 2.64 24.14 19.64
CA LEU A 399 1.76 23.31 20.47
C LEU A 399 0.53 22.80 19.70
N GLN A 400 -0.09 23.63 18.84
CA GLN A 400 -1.17 23.16 17.96
C GLN A 400 -0.72 22.04 17.00
N LEU A 401 0.51 22.09 16.48
CA LEU A 401 1.08 21.01 15.68
C LEU A 401 1.41 19.76 16.51
N GLN A 402 1.76 19.91 17.79
CA GLN A 402 1.94 18.77 18.70
C GLN A 402 0.61 18.10 19.03
N ILE A 403 -0.44 18.87 19.32
CA ILE A 403 -1.81 18.35 19.54
C ILE A 403 -2.27 17.51 18.35
N LEU A 404 -2.13 18.03 17.11
CA LEU A 404 -2.48 17.28 15.89
C LEU A 404 -1.68 15.97 15.72
N ARG A 405 -0.41 15.93 16.15
CA ARG A 405 0.39 14.70 16.15
C ARG A 405 -0.12 13.68 17.18
N TYR A 406 -0.46 14.13 18.39
CA TYR A 406 -1.05 13.28 19.42
C TYR A 406 -2.43 12.77 19.01
N GLU A 407 -3.26 13.59 18.35
CA GLU A 407 -4.55 13.17 17.79
C GLU A 407 -4.38 12.11 16.69
N SER A 408 -3.46 12.30 15.74
CA SER A 408 -3.14 11.29 14.72
C SER A 408 -2.69 9.96 15.34
N SER A 409 -1.73 10.01 16.27
CA SER A 409 -1.23 8.80 16.95
C SER A 409 -2.29 8.11 17.80
N THR A 410 -3.18 8.88 18.45
CA THR A 410 -4.32 8.34 19.20
C THR A 410 -5.31 7.64 18.27
N LEU A 411 -5.61 8.22 17.10
CA LEU A 411 -6.48 7.60 16.10
C LEU A 411 -5.88 6.32 15.51
N GLU A 412 -4.58 6.33 15.18
CA GLU A 412 -3.84 5.14 14.73
C GLU A 412 -3.94 3.99 15.75
N LEU A 413 -3.69 4.27 17.03
CA LEU A 413 -3.81 3.29 18.11
C LEU A 413 -5.26 2.80 18.32
N GLN A 414 -6.26 3.64 18.10
CA GLN A 414 -7.68 3.23 18.11
C GLN A 414 -8.03 2.32 16.93
N PHE A 415 -7.50 2.58 15.73
CA PHE A 415 -7.67 1.70 14.57
C PHE A 415 -6.98 0.35 14.79
N ASP A 416 -5.76 0.33 15.33
CA ASP A 416 -5.04 -0.89 15.67
C ASP A 416 -5.81 -1.71 16.73
N LEU A 417 -6.30 -1.06 17.79
CA LEU A 417 -7.09 -1.74 18.84
C LEU A 417 -8.36 -2.36 18.25
N ASN A 418 -9.11 -1.63 17.42
CA ASN A 418 -10.31 -2.14 16.73
C ASN A 418 -9.98 -3.30 15.78
N LEU A 419 -8.86 -3.24 15.06
CA LEU A 419 -8.39 -4.34 14.21
C LEU A 419 -8.05 -5.60 15.03
N ARG A 420 -7.43 -5.42 16.21
CA ARG A 420 -7.15 -6.53 17.14
C ARG A 420 -8.41 -7.12 17.75
N ASP A 421 -9.40 -6.31 18.12
CA ASP A 421 -10.70 -6.80 18.60
C ASP A 421 -11.39 -7.67 17.54
N GLN A 422 -11.39 -7.23 16.27
CA GLN A 422 -11.94 -8.01 15.16
C GLN A 422 -11.18 -9.33 14.93
N GLU A 423 -9.85 -9.31 15.05
CA GLU A 423 -9.02 -10.52 14.98
C GLU A 423 -9.32 -11.49 16.14
N VAL A 424 -9.42 -10.98 17.37
CA VAL A 424 -9.78 -11.74 18.57
C VAL A 424 -11.18 -12.35 18.43
N GLU A 425 -12.16 -11.61 17.90
CA GLU A 425 -13.48 -12.17 17.59
C GLU A 425 -13.43 -13.27 16.53
N ARG A 426 -12.69 -13.07 15.44
CA ARG A 426 -12.52 -14.08 14.38
C ARG A 426 -11.91 -15.36 14.95
N LEU A 427 -10.88 -15.25 15.77
CA LEU A 427 -10.23 -16.39 16.42
C LEU A 427 -11.16 -17.06 17.45
N ARG A 428 -11.92 -16.30 18.26
CA ARG A 428 -12.96 -16.85 19.17
C ARG A 428 -14.03 -17.64 18.42
N ARG A 429 -14.47 -17.18 17.24
CA ARG A 429 -15.42 -17.93 16.38
C ARG A 429 -14.79 -19.22 15.86
N ARG A 430 -13.54 -19.16 15.38
CA ARG A 430 -12.81 -20.34 14.89
C ARG A 430 -12.56 -21.38 15.98
N VAL A 431 -12.25 -20.97 17.20
CA VAL A 431 -12.13 -21.89 18.35
C VAL A 431 -13.45 -22.62 18.60
N LYS A 432 -14.59 -21.91 18.63
CA LYS A 432 -15.92 -22.53 18.79
C LYS A 432 -16.28 -23.52 17.67
N GLU A 433 -15.89 -23.24 16.43
CA GLU A 433 -16.06 -24.18 15.31
C GLU A 433 -15.25 -25.47 15.52
N LEU A 434 -14.00 -25.34 15.99
CA LEU A 434 -13.12 -26.46 16.26
C LEU A 434 -13.59 -27.29 17.46
N GLU A 435 -14.02 -26.64 18.55
CA GLU A 435 -14.66 -27.27 19.71
C GLU A 435 -15.91 -28.07 19.29
N ALA A 436 -16.82 -27.47 18.52
CA ALA A 436 -18.01 -28.15 18.03
C ALA A 436 -17.69 -29.33 17.10
N SER A 437 -16.64 -29.24 16.27
CA SER A 437 -16.19 -30.37 15.44
C SER A 437 -15.56 -31.50 16.25
N TYR A 438 -14.83 -31.15 17.32
CA TYR A 438 -14.23 -32.11 18.24
C TYR A 438 -15.30 -32.87 19.03
N ASP A 439 -16.30 -32.16 19.57
CA ASP A 439 -17.42 -32.76 20.30
C ASP A 439 -18.24 -33.71 19.43
N ALA A 440 -18.48 -33.36 18.16
CA ALA A 440 -19.19 -34.21 17.21
C ALA A 440 -18.44 -35.52 16.91
N VAL A 441 -17.10 -35.48 16.79
CA VAL A 441 -16.26 -36.67 16.60
C VAL A 441 -16.19 -37.50 17.89
N SER A 442 -16.02 -36.85 19.03
CA SER A 442 -15.92 -37.48 20.35
C SER A 442 -17.20 -38.25 20.73
N THR A 443 -18.37 -37.66 20.51
CA THR A 443 -19.67 -38.28 20.84
C THR A 443 -20.14 -39.32 19.83
N GLY A 444 -19.69 -39.25 18.57
CA GLY A 444 -20.11 -40.17 17.50
C GLY A 444 -19.50 -41.59 17.57
N GLY A 445 -18.43 -41.80 18.35
CA GLY A 445 -17.63 -43.04 18.30
C GLY A 445 -18.10 -44.23 19.16
N GLY A 446 -19.08 -44.05 20.05
CA GLY A 446 -19.36 -45.00 21.15
C GLY A 446 -20.40 -46.12 20.91
N GLY A 447 -21.08 -46.15 19.75
CA GLY A 447 -22.32 -46.91 19.53
C GLY A 447 -22.21 -48.44 19.27
N GLY A 448 -21.31 -49.16 19.94
CA GLY A 448 -20.97 -50.56 19.63
C GLY A 448 -21.65 -51.64 20.49
N ALA A 449 -22.98 -51.65 20.65
CA ALA A 449 -23.68 -52.56 21.57
C ALA A 449 -24.42 -53.75 20.90
N LYS A 450 -23.82 -54.93 21.09
CA LYS A 450 -24.29 -56.30 20.81
C LYS A 450 -25.81 -56.56 20.87
N ALA A 451 -26.33 -57.29 19.88
CA ALA A 451 -27.58 -58.06 19.99
C ALA A 451 -27.40 -59.50 19.45
N SER A 452 -27.48 -60.49 20.32
CA SER A 452 -27.41 -61.93 20.00
C SER A 452 -28.73 -62.43 19.40
N ARG A 453 -28.67 -63.29 18.37
CA ARG A 453 -29.85 -63.71 17.60
C ARG A 453 -30.15 -65.22 17.71
N ALA A 454 -31.42 -65.55 17.92
CA ALA A 454 -31.93 -66.90 18.17
C ALA A 454 -32.26 -67.72 16.89
N PRO A 455 -32.25 -69.07 16.94
CA PRO A 455 -32.61 -69.92 15.82
C PRO A 455 -34.13 -69.97 15.62
N GLY A 456 -34.59 -69.60 14.43
CA GLY A 456 -36.00 -69.35 14.11
C GLY A 456 -36.18 -68.04 13.35
N GLU A 457 -35.26 -67.09 13.54
CA GLU A 457 -35.13 -65.91 12.69
C GLU A 457 -34.83 -66.23 11.22
N ARG A 458 -34.52 -67.46 10.78
CA ARG A 458 -33.98 -67.70 9.41
C ARG A 458 -34.97 -67.29 8.29
N PHE A 459 -36.26 -67.60 8.42
CA PHE A 459 -37.28 -67.21 7.43
C PHE A 459 -37.76 -65.77 7.59
N LYS A 460 -37.77 -65.22 8.81
CA LYS A 460 -37.96 -63.77 9.00
C LYS A 460 -36.81 -63.00 8.37
N ARG A 461 -35.56 -63.38 8.65
CA ARG A 461 -34.36 -62.89 7.97
C ARG A 461 -34.44 -63.07 6.47
N GLU A 462 -35.01 -64.14 5.91
CA GLU A 462 -35.11 -64.29 4.46
C GLU A 462 -36.02 -63.21 3.85
N ARG A 463 -37.21 -62.98 4.44
CA ARG A 463 -38.12 -61.88 4.06
C ARG A 463 -37.58 -60.48 4.41
N ASP A 464 -36.88 -60.35 5.53
CA ASP A 464 -36.23 -59.11 5.95
C ASP A 464 -35.01 -58.83 5.05
N LEU A 465 -34.33 -59.86 4.55
CA LEU A 465 -33.25 -59.77 3.57
C LEU A 465 -33.80 -59.43 2.20
N GLU A 466 -34.94 -59.96 1.78
CA GLU A 466 -35.65 -59.50 0.57
C GLU A 466 -36.03 -58.01 0.71
N SER A 467 -36.60 -57.60 1.84
CA SER A 467 -36.92 -56.19 2.12
C SER A 467 -35.66 -55.31 2.22
N VAL A 468 -34.55 -55.84 2.73
CA VAL A 468 -33.25 -55.14 2.76
C VAL A 468 -32.60 -55.13 1.39
N VAL A 469 -32.77 -56.14 0.55
CA VAL A 469 -32.30 -56.16 -0.85
C VAL A 469 -33.09 -55.16 -1.67
N GLU A 470 -34.42 -55.09 -1.55
CA GLU A 470 -35.23 -54.02 -2.13
C GLU A 470 -34.82 -52.64 -1.62
N GLY A 471 -34.58 -52.51 -0.31
CA GLY A 471 -34.10 -51.27 0.31
C GLY A 471 -32.75 -50.84 -0.25
N LEU A 472 -31.78 -51.76 -0.32
CA LEU A 472 -30.46 -51.58 -0.90
C LEU A 472 -30.54 -51.28 -2.39
N GLN A 473 -31.48 -51.88 -3.13
CA GLN A 473 -31.66 -51.63 -4.56
C GLN A 473 -32.30 -50.26 -4.82
N LYS A 474 -33.20 -49.81 -3.95
CA LYS A 474 -33.70 -48.42 -3.91
C LYS A 474 -32.56 -47.45 -3.57
N VAL A 475 -31.73 -47.75 -2.57
CA VAL A 475 -30.53 -46.96 -2.21
C VAL A 475 -29.51 -46.93 -3.35
N VAL A 476 -29.22 -48.05 -4.02
CA VAL A 476 -28.32 -48.10 -5.19
C VAL A 476 -28.88 -47.27 -6.34
N ASN A 477 -30.18 -47.33 -6.62
CA ASN A 477 -30.80 -46.50 -7.66
C ASN A 477 -30.81 -45.02 -7.28
N GLN A 478 -30.97 -44.68 -6.00
CA GLN A 478 -30.88 -43.32 -5.50
C GLN A 478 -29.43 -42.79 -5.54
N LEU A 479 -28.45 -43.59 -5.12
CA LEU A 479 -27.02 -43.30 -5.22
C LEU A 479 -26.55 -43.19 -6.67
N LYS A 480 -27.11 -43.97 -7.60
CA LYS A 480 -26.88 -43.81 -9.05
C LYS A 480 -27.42 -42.48 -9.56
N ARG A 481 -28.66 -42.14 -9.22
CA ARG A 481 -29.26 -40.83 -9.56
C ARG A 481 -28.51 -39.65 -8.93
N GLU A 482 -27.99 -39.81 -7.71
CA GLU A 482 -27.13 -38.79 -7.09
C GLU A 482 -25.74 -38.75 -7.71
N ASN A 483 -25.13 -39.88 -8.10
CA ASN A 483 -23.89 -39.88 -8.86
C ASN A 483 -24.07 -39.20 -10.22
N GLU A 484 -25.15 -39.48 -10.93
CA GLU A 484 -25.49 -38.80 -12.18
C GLU A 484 -25.76 -37.31 -11.94
N ARG A 485 -26.49 -36.93 -10.88
CA ARG A 485 -26.71 -35.52 -10.50
C ARG A 485 -25.41 -34.80 -10.14
N LEU A 486 -24.46 -35.48 -9.49
CA LEU A 486 -23.15 -34.93 -9.14
C LEU A 486 -22.25 -34.81 -10.39
N LYS A 487 -22.27 -35.80 -11.28
CA LYS A 487 -21.57 -35.75 -12.58
C LYS A 487 -22.15 -34.71 -13.54
N SER A 488 -23.47 -34.59 -13.63
CA SER A 488 -24.17 -33.53 -14.35
C SER A 488 -24.11 -32.18 -13.62
N GLY A 489 -23.66 -32.18 -12.37
CA GLY A 489 -23.38 -31.02 -11.52
C GLY A 489 -22.18 -30.19 -11.98
N GLY A 490 -21.67 -30.39 -13.20
CA GLY A 490 -20.60 -29.59 -13.80
C GLY A 490 -20.89 -28.08 -13.88
N ALA A 491 -22.15 -27.65 -13.65
CA ALA A 491 -22.51 -26.26 -13.38
C ALA A 491 -21.83 -25.67 -12.13
N ASP A 492 -21.38 -26.49 -11.19
CA ASP A 492 -20.57 -26.05 -10.05
C ASP A 492 -19.07 -26.07 -10.38
N GLN A 493 -18.61 -26.92 -11.31
CA GLN A 493 -17.23 -26.92 -11.77
C GLN A 493 -16.89 -25.69 -12.63
N THR A 494 -17.85 -25.15 -13.40
CA THR A 494 -17.68 -23.86 -14.10
C THR A 494 -17.73 -22.65 -13.16
N LYS A 495 -18.50 -22.72 -12.06
CA LYS A 495 -18.46 -21.71 -10.99
C LYS A 495 -17.14 -21.77 -10.23
N LEU A 496 -16.64 -22.98 -9.95
CA LEU A 496 -15.36 -23.19 -9.28
C LEU A 496 -14.22 -22.59 -10.11
N SER A 497 -14.13 -22.90 -11.41
CA SER A 497 -13.07 -22.35 -12.26
C SER A 497 -13.18 -20.82 -12.47
N ALA A 498 -14.40 -20.27 -12.50
CA ALA A 498 -14.61 -18.81 -12.50
C ALA A 498 -14.21 -18.15 -11.16
N ALA A 499 -14.47 -18.81 -10.02
CA ALA A 499 -14.04 -18.36 -8.71
C ALA A 499 -12.52 -18.47 -8.53
N GLU A 500 -11.89 -19.54 -9.01
CA GLU A 500 -10.43 -19.71 -9.03
C GLU A 500 -9.73 -18.65 -9.88
N ARG A 501 -10.30 -18.27 -11.04
CA ARG A 501 -9.79 -17.14 -11.84
C ARG A 501 -9.83 -15.85 -11.03
N ARG A 502 -11.02 -15.44 -10.54
CA ARG A 502 -11.15 -14.22 -9.71
C ARG A 502 -10.23 -14.23 -8.48
N ALA A 503 -10.01 -15.38 -7.86
CA ALA A 503 -9.10 -15.52 -6.73
C ALA A 503 -7.61 -15.39 -7.13
N ARG A 504 -7.23 -15.73 -8.38
CA ARG A 504 -5.91 -15.42 -8.93
C ARG A 504 -5.80 -13.95 -9.29
N ASP A 505 -6.81 -13.39 -9.97
CA ASP A 505 -6.83 -12.00 -10.43
C ASP A 505 -6.70 -11.03 -9.23
N ALA A 506 -7.53 -11.23 -8.19
CA ALA A 506 -7.45 -10.49 -6.93
C ALA A 506 -6.14 -10.74 -6.16
N LYS A 507 -5.49 -11.90 -6.35
CA LYS A 507 -4.17 -12.16 -5.74
C LYS A 507 -3.07 -11.41 -6.48
N SER A 508 -3.12 -11.30 -7.81
CA SER A 508 -2.19 -10.48 -8.60
C SER A 508 -2.36 -8.98 -8.33
N GLU A 509 -3.61 -8.50 -8.22
CA GLU A 509 -3.92 -7.13 -7.80
C GLU A 509 -3.36 -6.84 -6.40
N ALA A 510 -3.60 -7.74 -5.44
CA ALA A 510 -3.05 -7.62 -4.10
C ALA A 510 -1.52 -7.77 -4.02
N THR A 511 -0.83 -8.30 -5.05
CA THR A 511 0.64 -8.21 -5.14
C THR A 511 1.08 -6.88 -5.74
N GLY A 512 0.42 -6.39 -6.80
CA GLY A 512 0.70 -5.08 -7.39
C GLY A 512 0.57 -3.94 -6.37
N LEU A 513 -0.55 -3.89 -5.64
CA LEU A 513 -0.77 -2.90 -4.58
C LEU A 513 0.27 -2.98 -3.44
N ARG A 514 0.84 -4.16 -3.17
CA ARG A 514 1.94 -4.29 -2.18
C ARG A 514 3.25 -3.73 -2.72
N GLU A 515 3.56 -3.97 -4.00
CA GLU A 515 4.75 -3.43 -4.67
C GLU A 515 4.67 -1.90 -4.79
N GLU A 516 3.48 -1.36 -5.12
CA GLU A 516 3.21 0.08 -5.11
C GLU A 516 3.38 0.70 -3.71
N LEU A 517 2.86 0.06 -2.65
CA LEU A 517 3.07 0.52 -1.27
C LEU A 517 4.54 0.49 -0.85
N VAL A 518 5.32 -0.50 -1.29
CA VAL A 518 6.78 -0.54 -1.06
C VAL A 518 7.49 0.57 -1.83
N SER A 519 7.12 0.83 -3.09
CA SER A 519 7.62 1.94 -3.90
C SER A 519 7.29 3.32 -3.31
N LEU A 520 6.07 3.50 -2.82
CA LEU A 520 5.63 4.73 -2.15
C LEU A 520 6.37 4.95 -0.83
N ARG A 521 6.56 3.91 -0.01
CA ARG A 521 7.38 3.98 1.21
C ARG A 521 8.85 4.30 0.92
N GLY A 522 9.41 3.73 -0.14
CA GLY A 522 10.76 4.06 -0.61
C GLY A 522 10.90 5.54 -1.00
N ARG A 523 9.92 6.07 -1.75
CA ARG A 523 9.85 7.50 -2.12
C ARG A 523 9.61 8.44 -0.93
N ALA A 524 8.83 8.01 0.06
CA ALA A 524 8.64 8.76 1.30
C ALA A 524 9.96 8.84 2.09
N ALA A 525 10.66 7.72 2.26
CA ALA A 525 11.95 7.69 2.97
C ALA A 525 13.02 8.57 2.30
N THR A 526 13.11 8.59 0.95
CA THR A 526 14.05 9.48 0.26
C THR A 526 13.67 10.96 0.36
N ALA A 527 12.38 11.28 0.48
CA ALA A 527 11.90 12.63 0.77
C ALA A 527 12.16 13.07 2.23
N GLU A 528 12.04 12.16 3.21
CA GLU A 528 12.44 12.42 4.59
C GLU A 528 13.94 12.68 4.70
N ASP A 529 14.76 11.90 4.00
CA ASP A 529 16.21 12.09 3.90
C ASP A 529 16.59 13.46 3.30
N SER A 530 15.88 13.91 2.27
CA SER A 530 16.13 15.22 1.64
C SER A 530 15.66 16.37 2.53
N MET A 531 14.52 16.24 3.21
CA MET A 531 14.04 17.20 4.22
C MET A 531 15.00 17.29 5.41
N SER A 532 15.55 16.17 5.89
CA SER A 532 16.55 16.14 6.97
C SER A 532 17.84 16.88 6.57
N LYS A 533 18.34 16.63 5.36
CA LYS A 533 19.50 17.36 4.79
C LYS A 533 19.22 18.86 4.62
N LEU A 534 18.00 19.24 4.23
CA LEU A 534 17.57 20.64 4.13
C LEU A 534 17.50 21.32 5.51
N ALA A 535 16.95 20.64 6.51
CA ALA A 535 16.90 21.13 7.89
C ALA A 535 18.31 21.36 8.47
N GLN A 536 19.24 20.41 8.28
CA GLN A 536 20.64 20.57 8.66
C GLN A 536 21.32 21.76 7.98
N ARG A 537 21.06 21.99 6.68
CA ARG A 537 21.59 23.19 5.99
C ARG A 537 20.97 24.49 6.48
N ASN A 538 19.67 24.51 6.79
CA ASN A 538 19.02 25.68 7.39
C ASN A 538 19.59 25.99 8.78
N GLU A 539 19.95 24.98 9.57
CA GLU A 539 20.66 25.17 10.83
C GLU A 539 22.06 25.75 10.61
N GLN A 540 22.85 25.20 9.68
CA GLN A 540 24.18 25.74 9.32
C GLN A 540 24.12 27.19 8.86
N VAL A 541 23.15 27.56 8.01
CA VAL A 541 22.91 28.95 7.60
C VAL A 541 22.53 29.83 8.79
N SER A 542 21.74 29.31 9.73
CA SER A 542 21.37 30.03 10.96
C SER A 542 22.56 30.24 11.89
N GLN A 543 23.45 29.26 12.02
CA GLN A 543 24.69 29.36 12.78
C GLN A 543 25.62 30.41 12.15
N LEU A 544 25.85 30.35 10.83
CA LEU A 544 26.65 31.36 10.10
C LEU A 544 26.09 32.78 10.27
N LYS A 545 24.76 32.95 10.21
CA LYS A 545 24.08 34.25 10.43
C LYS A 545 24.29 34.78 11.86
N ARG A 546 24.42 33.92 12.88
CA ARG A 546 24.81 34.36 14.24
C ARG A 546 26.27 34.80 14.29
N THR A 547 27.19 34.04 13.69
CA THR A 547 28.62 34.38 13.64
C THR A 547 28.88 35.70 12.93
N ILE A 548 28.19 35.97 11.81
CA ILE A 548 28.29 37.25 11.09
C ILE A 548 27.85 38.40 12.01
N ARG A 549 26.68 38.31 12.65
CA ARG A 549 26.20 39.34 13.60
C ARG A 549 27.18 39.60 14.75
N GLN A 550 27.74 38.54 15.33
CA GLN A 550 28.77 38.69 16.38
C GLN A 550 30.01 39.43 15.86
N LYS A 551 30.45 39.14 14.63
CA LYS A 551 31.58 39.84 14.00
C LYS A 551 31.24 41.30 13.63
N ASP A 552 30.00 41.60 13.24
CA ASP A 552 29.52 42.97 13.05
C ASP A 552 29.54 43.76 14.37
N GLU A 553 29.11 43.16 15.47
CA GLU A 553 29.17 43.77 16.81
C GLU A 553 30.62 44.03 17.26
N GLU A 554 31.53 43.09 17.02
CA GLU A 554 32.97 43.28 17.23
C GLU A 554 33.51 44.45 16.37
N ILE A 555 33.21 44.49 15.07
CA ILE A 555 33.60 45.59 14.16
C ILE A 555 33.04 46.94 14.64
N GLN A 556 31.80 46.99 15.12
CA GLN A 556 31.23 48.21 15.70
C GLN A 556 31.98 48.62 16.98
N ALA A 557 32.33 47.68 17.85
CA ALA A 557 33.10 47.96 19.06
C ALA A 557 34.51 48.49 18.73
N HIS A 558 35.23 47.87 17.78
CA HIS A 558 36.51 48.37 17.29
C HIS A 558 36.38 49.76 16.64
N THR A 559 35.34 49.98 15.82
CA THR A 559 35.06 51.30 15.21
C THR A 559 34.80 52.39 16.26
N ARG A 560 34.10 52.08 17.36
CA ARG A 560 33.89 53.01 18.49
C ARG A 560 35.21 53.32 19.21
N ARG A 561 36.06 52.31 19.45
CA ARG A 561 37.41 52.51 20.03
C ARG A 561 38.29 53.40 19.15
N VAL A 562 38.32 53.16 17.84
CA VAL A 562 39.09 53.98 16.88
C VAL A 562 38.61 55.44 16.89
N LYS A 563 37.29 55.69 16.92
CA LYS A 563 36.75 57.05 17.06
C LYS A 563 37.14 57.70 18.39
N GLN A 564 37.10 56.96 19.50
CA GLN A 564 37.51 57.46 20.81
C GLN A 564 38.99 57.84 20.84
N VAL A 565 39.89 56.96 20.38
CA VAL A 565 41.33 57.26 20.31
C VAL A 565 41.61 58.41 19.34
N GLY A 566 40.92 58.48 18.20
CA GLY A 566 41.00 59.63 17.29
C GLY A 566 40.62 60.95 17.96
N SER A 567 39.55 60.99 18.77
CA SER A 567 39.18 62.19 19.53
C SER A 567 40.22 62.56 20.61
N GLN A 568 40.88 61.57 21.23
CA GLN A 568 41.98 61.81 22.18
C GLN A 568 43.21 62.40 21.50
N VAL A 569 43.56 61.93 20.30
CA VAL A 569 44.65 62.49 19.48
C VAL A 569 44.34 63.96 19.15
N ILE A 570 43.14 64.27 18.67
CA ILE A 570 42.73 65.65 18.34
C ILE A 570 42.84 66.56 19.58
N SER A 571 42.33 66.15 20.75
CA SER A 571 42.43 66.96 21.97
C SER A 571 43.88 67.19 22.40
N LEU A 572 44.75 66.19 22.27
CA LEU A 572 46.17 66.32 22.58
C LEU A 572 46.89 67.24 21.59
N GLU A 573 46.54 67.20 20.30
CA GLU A 573 47.06 68.13 19.29
C GLU A 573 46.63 69.58 19.55
N GLU A 574 45.38 69.80 19.95
CA GLU A 574 44.87 71.13 20.35
C GLU A 574 45.59 71.66 21.60
N GLU A 575 45.77 70.85 22.65
CA GLU A 575 46.54 71.23 23.84
C GLU A 575 47.99 71.61 23.48
N LEU A 576 48.64 70.82 22.61
CA LEU A 576 50.01 71.07 22.15
C LEU A 576 50.09 72.35 21.30
N ALA A 577 49.08 72.63 20.47
CA ALA A 577 48.98 73.87 19.70
C ALA A 577 48.77 75.10 20.60
N GLN A 578 47.90 75.02 21.62
CA GLN A 578 47.69 76.07 22.60
C GLN A 578 48.97 76.34 23.42
N ALA A 579 49.67 75.29 23.86
CA ALA A 579 50.94 75.41 24.57
C ALA A 579 52.02 76.11 23.71
N ARG A 580 52.14 75.74 22.42
CA ARG A 580 53.03 76.42 21.46
C ARG A 580 52.68 77.90 21.29
N LYS A 581 51.39 78.23 21.15
CA LYS A 581 50.92 79.62 21.02
C LYS A 581 51.28 80.45 22.26
N ARG A 582 51.04 79.92 23.46
CA ARG A 582 51.35 80.61 24.72
C ARG A 582 52.86 80.83 24.91
N VAL A 583 53.70 79.90 24.48
CA VAL A 583 55.16 80.12 24.46
C VAL A 583 55.54 81.24 23.49
N SER A 584 54.99 81.25 22.27
CA SER A 584 55.26 82.30 21.28
C SER A 584 54.77 83.69 21.74
N GLU A 585 53.61 83.77 22.40
CA GLU A 585 53.10 85.01 23.00
C GLU A 585 54.06 85.53 24.09
N LEU A 586 54.49 84.67 25.02
CA LEU A 586 55.45 85.03 26.07
C LEU A 586 56.82 85.41 25.49
N GLU A 587 57.32 84.73 24.46
CA GLU A 587 58.54 85.10 23.74
C GLU A 587 58.43 86.51 23.15
N SER A 588 57.31 86.83 22.48
CA SER A 588 57.08 88.18 21.95
C SER A 588 56.97 89.26 23.04
N GLN A 589 56.44 88.92 24.23
CA GLN A 589 56.40 89.82 25.38
C GLN A 589 57.82 90.09 25.92
N VAL A 590 58.65 89.05 26.04
CA VAL A 590 60.05 89.18 26.46
C VAL A 590 60.86 90.01 25.46
N ASP A 591 60.69 89.78 24.16
CA ASP A 591 61.35 90.59 23.12
C ASP A 591 60.86 92.04 23.12
N SER A 592 59.57 92.29 23.39
CA SER A 592 59.01 93.64 23.50
C SER A 592 59.56 94.40 24.72
N ILE A 593 59.65 93.76 25.89
CA ILE A 593 60.26 94.34 27.09
C ILE A 593 61.75 94.60 26.85
N ARG A 594 62.44 93.67 26.16
CA ARG A 594 63.86 93.79 25.82
C ARG A 594 64.14 94.92 24.83
N ALA A 595 63.27 95.13 23.84
CA ALA A 595 63.34 96.24 22.90
C ALA A 595 63.03 97.59 23.59
N GLY A 596 62.01 97.63 24.45
CA GLY A 596 61.67 98.81 25.25
C GLY A 596 62.81 99.24 26.20
N ALA A 597 63.52 98.28 26.79
CA ALA A 597 64.69 98.54 27.63
C ALA A 597 65.95 99.01 26.84
N GLY A 598 65.93 98.95 25.51
CA GLY A 598 67.10 99.24 24.67
C GLY A 598 67.30 100.71 24.25
N SER A 599 66.32 101.60 24.49
CA SER A 599 66.27 102.93 23.84
C SER A 599 66.61 104.13 24.74
N GLY A 600 67.20 103.92 25.92
CA GLY A 600 67.57 105.05 26.79
C GLY A 600 68.53 104.71 27.94
N PRO A 601 69.70 105.37 28.05
CA PRO A 601 70.58 105.22 29.21
C PRO A 601 70.06 106.03 30.41
N GLY A 602 68.94 105.59 30.99
CA GLY A 602 68.22 106.38 31.99
C GLY A 602 67.34 105.57 32.93
N ARG A 603 67.95 105.02 33.99
CA ARG A 603 67.30 104.73 35.29
C ARG A 603 65.93 104.02 35.23
N GLY A 604 65.83 102.97 34.42
CA GLY A 604 64.64 102.11 34.35
C GLY A 604 64.36 101.41 35.70
N ASP A 605 63.08 101.36 36.07
CA ASP A 605 62.61 100.96 37.39
C ASP A 605 62.84 99.45 37.65
N GLY A 606 63.09 99.06 38.90
CA GLY A 606 63.40 97.66 39.26
C GLY A 606 62.28 96.66 38.96
N LYS A 607 61.05 97.16 38.76
CA LYS A 607 59.87 96.37 38.40
C LYS A 607 59.98 95.69 37.04
N ASP A 608 60.45 96.39 36.01
CA ASP A 608 60.48 95.86 34.64
C ASP A 608 61.53 94.74 34.47
N ARG A 609 62.60 94.81 35.27
CA ARG A 609 63.61 93.75 35.35
C ARG A 609 63.10 92.52 36.12
N ALA A 610 62.23 92.72 37.10
CA ALA A 610 61.60 91.62 37.85
C ALA A 610 60.51 90.92 37.02
N SER A 611 59.68 91.68 36.28
CA SER A 611 58.67 91.10 35.39
C SER A 611 59.30 90.39 34.18
N LEU A 612 60.38 90.92 33.60
CA LEU A 612 61.18 90.21 32.59
C LEU A 612 61.73 88.88 33.13
N ALA A 613 62.29 88.87 34.33
CA ALA A 613 62.83 87.66 34.96
C ALA A 613 61.73 86.63 35.30
N GLN A 614 60.54 87.08 35.71
CA GLN A 614 59.38 86.20 35.89
C GLN A 614 58.89 85.62 34.56
N ALA A 615 58.75 86.44 33.52
CA ALA A 615 58.36 85.98 32.18
C ALA A 615 59.38 84.99 31.60
N GLN A 616 60.68 85.24 31.78
CA GLN A 616 61.74 84.30 31.37
C GLN A 616 61.73 83.01 32.19
N HIS A 617 61.51 83.06 33.51
CA HIS A 617 61.32 81.84 34.31
C HIS A 617 60.05 81.07 33.93
N GLU A 618 58.96 81.75 33.55
CA GLU A 618 57.73 81.09 33.10
C GLU A 618 57.90 80.50 31.69
N ILE A 619 58.60 81.19 30.78
CA ILE A 619 59.03 80.63 29.49
C ILE A 619 59.93 79.42 29.68
N ASP A 620 60.94 79.48 30.55
CA ASP A 620 61.85 78.34 30.77
C ASP A 620 61.14 77.18 31.45
N ARG A 621 60.20 77.45 32.38
CA ARG A 621 59.34 76.43 32.99
C ARG A 621 58.40 75.80 31.96
N LEU A 622 57.76 76.61 31.10
CA LEU A 622 56.87 76.13 30.04
C LEU A 622 57.65 75.40 28.93
N LYS A 623 58.85 75.86 28.55
CA LYS A 623 59.76 75.16 27.64
C LYS A 623 60.32 73.88 28.24
N GLN A 624 60.55 73.84 29.55
CA GLN A 624 60.95 72.62 30.26
C GLN A 624 59.76 71.66 30.43
N GLN A 625 58.53 72.15 30.57
CA GLN A 625 57.31 71.33 30.46
C GLN A 625 57.10 70.83 29.03
N LEU A 626 57.23 71.67 27.99
CA LEU A 626 57.16 71.28 26.58
C LEU A 626 58.33 70.39 26.14
N ARG A 627 59.49 70.44 26.79
CA ARG A 627 60.57 69.46 26.63
C ARG A 627 60.34 68.19 27.41
N ARG A 628 59.75 68.23 28.61
CA ARG A 628 59.39 67.00 29.36
C ARG A 628 58.23 66.27 28.72
N GLN A 629 57.14 66.97 28.38
CA GLN A 629 56.07 66.46 27.52
C GLN A 629 56.65 66.09 26.16
N GLY A 630 57.43 66.96 25.50
CA GLY A 630 58.03 66.66 24.19
C GLY A 630 59.11 65.57 24.16
N GLN A 631 59.65 65.13 25.31
CA GLN A 631 60.47 63.91 25.42
C GLN A 631 59.64 62.70 25.87
N ALA A 632 58.51 62.94 26.55
CA ALA A 632 57.49 61.94 26.85
C ALA A 632 56.45 61.76 25.73
N THR A 633 56.51 62.53 24.62
CA THR A 633 55.60 62.39 23.46
C THR A 633 56.37 62.44 22.14
N GLY A 634 57.49 63.16 22.08
CA GLY A 634 58.38 63.19 20.92
C GLY A 634 59.27 61.95 20.86
N GLY A 635 58.81 60.95 20.10
CA GLY A 635 59.62 59.82 19.62
C GLY A 635 59.19 58.46 20.15
N ALA A 636 58.63 58.38 21.35
CA ALA A 636 58.35 57.09 22.01
C ALA A 636 56.87 56.83 22.34
N ASP A 637 56.08 57.83 22.76
CA ASP A 637 54.81 57.58 23.47
C ASP A 637 53.52 57.98 22.71
N THR A 638 53.63 58.79 21.65
CA THR A 638 52.62 58.74 20.57
C THR A 638 52.76 57.46 19.73
N GLY A 639 53.95 56.86 19.71
CA GLY A 639 54.25 55.58 19.08
C GLY A 639 53.31 54.42 19.45
N PRO A 640 53.05 54.12 20.75
CA PRO A 640 52.09 53.10 21.16
C PRO A 640 50.64 53.49 20.91
N LEU A 641 50.26 54.79 20.94
CA LEU A 641 48.90 55.19 20.56
C LEU A 641 48.66 55.03 19.05
N GLN A 642 49.59 55.53 18.23
CA GLN A 642 49.57 55.37 16.77
C GLN A 642 49.70 53.89 16.38
N GLY A 643 50.55 53.15 17.07
CA GLY A 643 50.74 51.70 16.92
C GLY A 643 49.45 50.95 17.25
N ARG A 644 48.76 51.32 18.33
CA ARG A 644 47.47 50.74 18.71
C ARG A 644 46.32 51.16 17.79
N VAL A 645 46.38 52.34 17.17
CA VAL A 645 45.47 52.71 16.06
C VAL A 645 45.75 51.86 14.83
N ASN A 646 47.02 51.63 14.47
CA ASN A 646 47.41 50.79 13.34
C ASN A 646 47.02 49.31 13.58
N GLU A 647 47.25 48.79 14.79
CA GLU A 647 46.87 47.46 15.25
C GLU A 647 45.34 47.28 15.23
N LEU A 648 44.58 48.20 15.85
CA LEU A 648 43.11 48.19 15.79
C LEU A 648 42.56 48.37 14.37
N SER A 649 43.31 49.01 13.46
CA SER A 649 42.93 49.15 12.05
C SER A 649 43.21 47.87 11.26
N ALA A 650 44.33 47.20 11.53
CA ALA A 650 44.64 45.87 10.97
C ALA A 650 43.62 44.82 11.43
N ASP A 651 43.30 44.78 12.74
CA ASP A 651 42.21 43.96 13.30
C ASP A 651 40.88 44.22 12.58
N LEU A 652 40.57 45.50 12.30
CA LEU A 652 39.36 45.91 11.59
C LEU A 652 39.34 45.44 10.13
N GLU A 653 40.48 45.49 9.44
CA GLU A 653 40.60 44.97 8.08
C GLU A 653 40.48 43.44 8.05
N ASP A 654 41.13 42.72 8.97
CA ASP A 654 41.07 41.27 9.01
C ASP A 654 39.68 40.77 9.45
N ALA A 655 39.01 41.45 10.38
CA ALA A 655 37.60 41.18 10.71
C ALA A 655 36.68 41.41 9.50
N ARG A 656 36.88 42.49 8.72
CA ARG A 656 36.12 42.75 7.49
C ARG A 656 36.37 41.68 6.41
N ARG A 657 37.63 41.29 6.20
CA ARG A 657 37.99 40.21 5.27
C ARG A 657 37.35 38.88 5.67
N GLU A 658 37.28 38.59 6.98
CA GLU A 658 36.68 37.36 7.46
C GLU A 658 35.14 37.38 7.35
N ILE A 659 34.47 38.50 7.63
CA ILE A 659 33.04 38.64 7.31
C ILE A 659 32.80 38.42 5.82
N GLN A 660 33.59 39.04 4.94
CA GLN A 660 33.41 38.87 3.49
C GLN A 660 33.60 37.41 3.05
N ARG A 661 34.56 36.66 3.63
CA ARG A 661 34.68 35.21 3.41
C ARG A 661 33.47 34.42 3.92
N LEU A 662 32.92 34.79 5.08
CA LEU A 662 31.73 34.14 5.65
C LEU A 662 30.47 34.44 4.83
N GLU A 663 30.32 35.67 4.32
CA GLU A 663 29.26 36.07 3.40
C GLU A 663 29.37 35.33 2.06
N ASP A 664 30.56 35.27 1.46
CA ASP A 664 30.78 34.51 0.22
C ASP A 664 30.54 33.02 0.43
N ARG A 665 30.89 32.46 1.58
CA ARG A 665 30.59 31.07 1.95
C ARG A 665 29.09 30.84 2.17
N ALA A 666 28.39 31.79 2.79
CA ALA A 666 26.93 31.74 2.96
C ALA A 666 26.21 31.84 1.62
N ARG A 667 26.60 32.80 0.76
CA ARG A 667 26.09 32.96 -0.62
C ARG A 667 26.38 31.75 -1.50
N ALA A 668 27.57 31.15 -1.38
CA ALA A 668 27.90 29.91 -2.08
C ALA A 668 27.06 28.72 -1.59
N SER A 669 26.71 28.69 -0.30
CA SER A 669 25.78 27.70 0.26
C SER A 669 24.35 27.91 -0.27
N GLU A 670 23.83 29.14 -0.21
CA GLU A 670 22.51 29.51 -0.74
C GLU A 670 22.40 29.22 -2.25
N ARG A 671 23.44 29.54 -3.04
CA ARG A 671 23.50 29.19 -4.47
C ARG A 671 23.52 27.69 -4.74
N ARG A 672 24.19 26.89 -3.89
CA ARG A 672 24.16 25.42 -3.99
C ARG A 672 22.80 24.83 -3.62
N THR A 673 22.05 25.46 -2.72
CA THR A 673 20.67 25.04 -2.43
C THR A 673 19.71 25.45 -3.55
N SER A 674 19.86 26.64 -4.15
CA SER A 674 19.00 27.05 -5.27
C SER A 674 19.31 26.31 -6.58
N SER A 675 20.57 25.97 -6.85
CA SER A 675 20.93 25.23 -8.06
C SER A 675 20.44 23.78 -8.04
N LEU A 676 20.37 23.16 -6.85
CA LEU A 676 19.75 21.86 -6.68
C LEU A 676 18.24 21.96 -6.91
N SER A 677 17.56 22.93 -6.30
CA SER A 677 16.12 23.10 -6.53
C SER A 677 15.77 23.40 -7.99
N ASP A 678 16.56 24.20 -8.72
CA ASP A 678 16.29 24.47 -10.15
C ASP A 678 16.47 23.21 -11.03
N ALA A 679 17.44 22.34 -10.71
CA ALA A 679 17.61 21.07 -11.39
C ALA A 679 16.47 20.09 -11.07
N ASP A 680 16.16 19.92 -9.78
CA ASP A 680 15.08 19.04 -9.29
C ASP A 680 13.70 19.50 -9.81
N VAL A 681 13.46 20.82 -9.91
CA VAL A 681 12.25 21.40 -10.51
C VAL A 681 12.21 21.17 -12.03
N GLY A 682 13.35 21.26 -12.72
CA GLY A 682 13.47 20.92 -14.14
C GLY A 682 13.15 19.44 -14.42
N GLU A 683 13.65 18.55 -13.57
CA GLU A 683 13.38 17.11 -13.65
C GLU A 683 11.92 16.78 -13.29
N LEU A 684 11.35 17.38 -12.23
CA LEU A 684 9.92 17.29 -11.91
C LEU A 684 9.02 17.80 -13.04
N THR A 685 9.43 18.85 -13.75
CA THR A 685 8.68 19.37 -14.90
C THR A 685 8.73 18.37 -16.05
N ARG A 686 9.91 17.82 -16.38
CA ARG A 686 10.06 16.73 -17.36
C ARG A 686 9.21 15.51 -17.02
N LEU A 687 9.25 15.04 -15.78
CA LEU A 687 8.48 13.87 -15.33
C LEU A 687 6.96 14.13 -15.34
N ARG A 688 6.52 15.38 -15.18
CA ARG A 688 5.12 15.80 -15.36
C ARG A 688 4.73 15.81 -16.84
N ASP A 689 5.58 16.34 -17.72
CA ASP A 689 5.34 16.36 -19.16
C ASP A 689 5.33 14.93 -19.74
N GLU A 690 6.24 14.06 -19.29
CA GLU A 690 6.25 12.63 -19.64
C GLU A 690 5.02 11.90 -19.08
N ASN A 691 4.59 12.18 -17.84
CA ASN A 691 3.32 11.63 -17.33
C ASN A 691 2.10 12.12 -18.12
N ALA A 692 2.07 13.39 -18.52
CA ALA A 692 0.99 13.93 -19.33
C ALA A 692 0.96 13.27 -20.71
N LYS A 693 2.14 13.07 -21.32
CA LYS A 693 2.28 12.35 -22.60
C LYS A 693 1.90 10.88 -22.49
N LEU A 694 2.34 10.17 -21.45
CA LEU A 694 1.95 8.78 -21.19
C LEU A 694 0.45 8.64 -20.91
N LYS A 695 -0.17 9.61 -20.21
CA LYS A 695 -1.63 9.66 -20.05
C LYS A 695 -2.35 9.91 -21.37
N GLN A 696 -1.81 10.76 -22.24
CA GLN A 696 -2.35 11.01 -23.56
C GLN A 696 -2.22 9.78 -24.46
N GLU A 697 -1.08 9.09 -24.44
CA GLU A 697 -0.85 7.83 -25.13
C GLU A 697 -1.78 6.72 -24.60
N LEU A 698 -1.97 6.61 -23.28
CA LEU A 698 -2.94 5.70 -22.65
C LEU A 698 -4.39 6.03 -23.02
N SER A 699 -4.77 7.31 -23.11
CA SER A 699 -6.11 7.71 -23.58
C SER A 699 -6.31 7.56 -25.09
N ALA A 700 -5.22 7.34 -25.85
CA ALA A 700 -5.24 7.04 -27.27
C ALA A 700 -5.22 5.53 -27.56
N PHE A 701 -5.07 4.68 -26.52
CA PHE A 701 -5.45 3.28 -26.65
C PHE A 701 -6.96 3.18 -26.65
N ASP A 702 -7.49 2.75 -27.78
CA ASP A 702 -8.91 2.57 -28.02
C ASP A 702 -9.48 1.50 -27.06
N LEU A 703 -10.35 1.91 -26.14
CA LEU A 703 -11.01 1.00 -25.20
C LEU A 703 -12.02 0.11 -25.95
N ASP A 704 -12.68 0.66 -26.96
CA ASP A 704 -13.66 -0.03 -27.80
C ASP A 704 -13.00 -1.22 -28.53
N PHE A 705 -11.71 -1.11 -28.89
CA PHE A 705 -10.94 -2.23 -29.45
C PHE A 705 -10.70 -3.38 -28.45
N PHE A 706 -10.54 -3.09 -27.15
CA PHE A 706 -10.44 -4.12 -26.13
C PHE A 706 -11.79 -4.80 -25.86
N GLU A 707 -12.88 -4.02 -25.89
CA GLU A 707 -14.24 -4.53 -25.82
C GLU A 707 -14.57 -5.40 -27.04
N GLU A 708 -14.26 -4.97 -28.26
CA GLU A 708 -14.41 -5.76 -29.49
C GLU A 708 -13.63 -7.08 -29.40
N ILE A 709 -12.41 -7.08 -28.83
CA ILE A 709 -11.63 -8.30 -28.57
C ILE A 709 -12.32 -9.21 -27.54
N GLU A 710 -12.91 -8.69 -26.47
CA GLU A 710 -13.67 -9.51 -25.52
C GLU A 710 -14.96 -10.07 -26.12
N ASP A 711 -15.66 -9.27 -26.92
CA ASP A 711 -16.87 -9.65 -27.61
C ASP A 711 -16.59 -10.73 -28.67
N LEU A 712 -15.48 -10.60 -29.41
CA LEU A 712 -15.00 -11.62 -30.34
C LEU A 712 -14.60 -12.93 -29.62
N LYS A 713 -13.94 -12.84 -28.45
CA LYS A 713 -13.66 -14.02 -27.60
C LYS A 713 -14.94 -14.68 -27.10
N TYR A 714 -15.96 -13.90 -26.73
CA TYR A 714 -17.26 -14.42 -26.30
C TYR A 714 -17.98 -15.13 -27.45
N LYS A 715 -18.10 -14.47 -28.62
CA LYS A 715 -18.65 -15.04 -29.86
C LYS A 715 -17.93 -16.33 -30.26
N TYR A 716 -16.60 -16.38 -30.18
CA TYR A 716 -15.80 -17.57 -30.43
C TYR A 716 -16.07 -18.70 -29.41
N ALA A 717 -16.11 -18.38 -28.11
CA ALA A 717 -16.41 -19.35 -27.06
C ALA A 717 -17.83 -19.94 -27.19
N GLU A 718 -18.81 -19.13 -27.61
CA GLU A 718 -20.16 -19.61 -27.91
C GLU A 718 -20.19 -20.50 -29.16
N ALA A 719 -19.45 -20.14 -30.22
CA ALA A 719 -19.31 -20.97 -31.42
C ALA A 719 -18.68 -22.34 -31.11
N VAL A 720 -17.59 -22.38 -30.32
CA VAL A 720 -16.95 -23.63 -29.86
C VAL A 720 -17.92 -24.47 -29.01
N LYS A 721 -18.75 -23.83 -28.18
CA LYS A 721 -19.78 -24.52 -27.39
C LYS A 721 -20.89 -25.12 -28.25
N LYS A 722 -21.34 -24.40 -29.29
CA LYS A 722 -22.31 -24.91 -30.28
C LYS A 722 -21.71 -26.05 -31.10
N LEU A 723 -20.45 -25.94 -31.55
CA LEU A 723 -19.75 -27.01 -32.28
C LEU A 723 -19.73 -28.31 -31.47
N ARG A 724 -19.32 -28.25 -30.18
CA ARG A 724 -19.33 -29.41 -29.28
C ARG A 724 -20.72 -30.00 -29.05
N GLN A 725 -21.78 -29.19 -29.10
CA GLN A 725 -23.15 -29.70 -29.02
C GLN A 725 -23.56 -30.45 -30.28
N PHE A 726 -23.16 -29.96 -31.46
CA PHE A 726 -23.37 -30.67 -32.73
C PHE A 726 -22.53 -31.94 -32.85
N GLU A 727 -21.27 -31.93 -32.42
CA GLU A 727 -20.42 -33.12 -32.35
C GLU A 727 -21.06 -34.20 -31.45
N ALA A 728 -21.48 -33.84 -30.24
CA ALA A 728 -22.14 -34.77 -29.32
C ALA A 728 -23.50 -35.29 -29.85
N ALA A 729 -24.25 -34.47 -30.59
CA ALA A 729 -25.48 -34.90 -31.24
C ALA A 729 -25.24 -35.83 -32.44
N SER A 730 -24.17 -35.59 -33.20
CA SER A 730 -23.76 -36.39 -34.35
C SER A 730 -23.27 -37.79 -33.93
N ASP A 731 -22.37 -37.86 -32.93
CA ASP A 731 -21.89 -39.13 -32.37
C ASP A 731 -23.03 -39.94 -31.73
N GLY A 732 -24.00 -39.27 -31.11
CA GLY A 732 -25.19 -39.92 -30.54
C GLY A 732 -26.18 -40.46 -31.58
N GLY A 733 -26.19 -39.92 -32.81
CA GLY A 733 -27.16 -40.27 -33.86
C GLY A 733 -26.76 -41.46 -34.73
N GLY A 734 -25.46 -41.75 -34.88
CA GLY A 734 -24.94 -42.75 -35.83
C GLY A 734 -25.22 -44.22 -35.48
N GLY A 735 -25.56 -44.52 -34.22
CA GLY A 735 -25.68 -45.90 -33.72
C GLY A 735 -26.99 -46.63 -34.06
N GLY A 736 -27.98 -45.95 -34.63
CA GLY A 736 -29.37 -46.46 -34.72
C GLY A 736 -29.77 -47.22 -35.99
N LEU A 737 -28.91 -47.31 -37.02
CA LEU A 737 -29.27 -47.80 -38.36
C LEU A 737 -28.50 -49.06 -38.82
N ARG A 738 -28.10 -49.90 -37.86
CA ARG A 738 -27.68 -51.30 -38.11
C ARG A 738 -28.31 -52.24 -37.08
N GLY A 739 -29.57 -52.59 -37.31
CA GLY A 739 -30.34 -53.63 -36.63
C GLY A 739 -31.31 -54.26 -37.61
#